data_AF-A0A654IA39-F1
#
_entry.id   AF-A0A654IA39-F1
#
_cell.length_a   1.000
_cell.length_b   1.000
_cell.length_c   1.000
_cell.angle_alpha   90.00
_cell.angle_beta   90.00
_cell.angle_gamma   90.00
#
_symmetry.space_group_name_H-M   'P 1'
#
loop_
_entity.id
_entity.type
_entity.pdbx_description
1 polymer ?
#
loop_
_entity_poly.entity_id
_entity_poly.type
_entity_poly.pdbx_seq_one_letter_code
_entity_poly.pdbx_strand_id
1 'polypeptide(L)'
;MTEILFKKDTTDSNHVVNKNLDQNLFRNNVLLHNNQISPDNIRIVTTNPSIVTDRKTHATKLYIPVWSNTMAKQVESDILQTSLGYTFKVLSIKEFNADITNIMLVITLGFLVILAIAVLVFMLFAYRLLGLFAIILAAISACLTMLVPIIFNMAIGPEIFMIMFVGIGLILDASIIYFENLKTHIYKEKLSPESSFKISNKDTLTILLDTSFIILIPNVLLFIFGSGALKNLATISVINILIVILFVILGLRLLTWIVLKAKLFTKYAWLLPLNTIKNSESTWTNDLMLSYYSSRIENLNTKTKLTAKDLIKLKKFKDKYDFYLNKQEQIISAKKAKQLKKDQKNLELVNKRLIKLENKYESYLNKQEKIINNKKAKLSKKNKSKELLDKLLLKLETKKQQKANKKSFVKSSIKNSLIKQEFLLARIDSNTSSEILETLENKNKQRRIFKINKIFTIIFIICSLLGAIIGVTIGPNYNSSFGKSYSVIAYGQKVNDIYENLDEAIRNYKQYDKSTKRGRDIVNMGEYLEKVKSSQDAYMKSKLNKDYSNLTKPSDKNQWASYVVGQVFKEIVNKNYVSLWKNPVSYSKYFRASVDVDYGYDFVDTNNQNLDHKQLAYVGFRIINAQDNRIINIFDKFFVLTNLQNPDLAIRYDHDDNTSASGIINLVNTPYTAYGEIKNIAIIFGITLLALLVYILIRFKWTYFVALALTLILTIVLVSSLVIIFRVPVGIEILSAILAVLSFTIITCVLFLGKGKSIIKSKDNKTFMEMFEKEILAYSNKKATKHQVHEKIYNLKVEYKNKKKNIIKQELEQNNIKSWLSKIVFKLKQNLKLRFNKKHNQLYKDFKLEIKDNKKILKHHKKHTKIEIDLIANNNTFLKETFINVFKFGMTRSFLVTIIYIAYALILAFGLYSIAGMGLTIIIGILIASLVSLIIAIPIWIWLEKKRMIHVLGYRYYVQNFKMNQEEQIINGIND
;
A
#
# COMPACT_ATOMS: atom_id res chain seq x y z
N MET A 1 -8.76 -48.76 -25.23
CA MET A 1 -7.79 -48.04 -24.36
C MET A 1 -7.37 -48.91 -23.17
N THR A 2 -8.30 -49.46 -22.39
CA THR A 2 -8.05 -50.44 -21.30
C THR A 2 -7.28 -51.68 -21.76
N GLU A 3 -7.66 -52.31 -22.88
CA GLU A 3 -6.92 -53.46 -23.43
C GLU A 3 -5.48 -53.14 -23.88
N ILE A 4 -5.20 -51.88 -24.17
CA ILE A 4 -3.90 -51.40 -24.65
C ILE A 4 -2.98 -51.02 -23.48
N LEU A 5 -3.54 -50.42 -22.41
CA LEU A 5 -2.81 -50.00 -21.20
C LEU A 5 -2.51 -51.13 -20.22
N PHE A 6 -3.36 -52.17 -20.17
CA PHE A 6 -3.26 -53.30 -19.25
C PHE A 6 -2.97 -54.62 -19.96
N LYS A 7 -2.34 -54.57 -21.14
CA LYS A 7 -2.02 -55.77 -21.92
C LYS A 7 -1.08 -56.67 -21.10
N LYS A 8 -1.52 -57.90 -20.83
CA LYS A 8 -0.92 -58.85 -19.86
C LYS A 8 0.53 -59.25 -20.19
N ASP A 9 0.93 -59.10 -21.45
CA ASP A 9 2.25 -59.49 -21.96
C ASP A 9 3.09 -58.29 -22.39
N THR A 10 3.58 -57.51 -21.42
CA THR A 10 4.74 -56.65 -21.66
C THR A 10 5.85 -57.07 -20.71
N THR A 11 6.86 -57.76 -21.24
CA THR A 11 8.10 -58.18 -20.55
C THR A 11 9.01 -56.99 -20.21
N ASP A 12 8.49 -55.77 -20.24
CA ASP A 12 9.25 -54.54 -20.12
C ASP A 12 9.18 -54.04 -18.68
N SER A 13 10.28 -54.18 -17.94
CA SER A 13 10.38 -53.83 -16.51
C SER A 13 10.14 -52.34 -16.21
N ASN A 14 10.03 -51.50 -17.25
CA ASN A 14 9.75 -50.08 -17.18
C ASN A 14 8.27 -49.71 -17.39
N HIS A 15 7.37 -50.68 -17.56
CA HIS A 15 5.93 -50.41 -17.72
C HIS A 15 5.27 -50.08 -16.36
N VAL A 16 5.40 -48.81 -15.93
CA VAL A 16 4.92 -48.32 -14.62
C VAL A 16 3.40 -48.41 -14.44
N VAL A 17 2.64 -48.44 -15.54
CA VAL A 17 1.17 -48.46 -15.52
C VAL A 17 0.62 -49.69 -14.78
N ASN A 18 1.25 -50.86 -14.90
CA ASN A 18 0.69 -52.11 -14.37
C ASN A 18 0.95 -52.33 -12.87
N LYS A 19 1.85 -51.55 -12.25
CA LYS A 19 2.26 -51.77 -10.84
C LYS A 19 1.44 -50.98 -9.83
N ASN A 20 0.88 -49.84 -10.24
CA ASN A 20 0.22 -48.89 -9.35
C ASN A 20 -1.24 -48.54 -9.75
N LEU A 21 -1.71 -48.98 -10.91
CA LEU A 21 -3.09 -48.73 -11.37
C LEU A 21 -3.85 -50.06 -11.47
N ASP A 22 -4.92 -50.19 -10.69
CA ASP A 22 -5.87 -51.29 -10.81
C ASP A 22 -6.75 -51.09 -12.07
N GLN A 23 -6.80 -52.11 -12.92
CA GLN A 23 -7.55 -52.14 -14.18
C GLN A 23 -9.05 -51.90 -13.96
N ASN A 24 -9.62 -52.39 -12.87
CA ASN A 24 -11.04 -52.20 -12.55
C ASN A 24 -11.32 -50.75 -12.12
N LEU A 25 -10.42 -50.15 -11.33
CA LEU A 25 -10.48 -48.73 -10.94
C LEU A 25 -10.33 -47.80 -12.15
N PHE A 26 -9.41 -48.11 -13.07
CA PHE A 26 -9.21 -47.33 -14.28
C PHE A 26 -10.44 -47.40 -15.21
N ARG A 27 -11.03 -48.59 -15.37
CA ARG A 27 -12.20 -48.81 -16.22
C ARG A 27 -13.44 -48.08 -15.70
N ASN A 28 -13.62 -47.99 -14.38
CA ASN A 28 -14.80 -47.37 -13.76
C ASN A 28 -14.66 -45.85 -13.57
N ASN A 29 -13.43 -45.31 -13.46
CA ASN A 29 -13.23 -43.90 -13.10
C ASN A 29 -12.74 -43.00 -14.26
N VAL A 30 -12.17 -43.57 -15.34
CA VAL A 30 -11.59 -42.78 -16.45
C VAL A 30 -12.57 -42.58 -17.61
N LEU A 31 -13.55 -43.47 -17.75
CA LEU A 31 -14.62 -43.37 -18.74
C LEU A 31 -15.92 -43.13 -17.98
N LEU A 32 -16.31 -41.87 -17.83
CA LEU A 32 -17.52 -41.46 -17.13
C LEU A 32 -18.72 -42.35 -17.50
N HIS A 33 -19.15 -43.15 -16.53
CA HIS A 33 -20.47 -43.78 -16.50
C HIS A 33 -21.16 -43.33 -15.21
N ASN A 34 -22.38 -42.82 -15.36
CA ASN A 34 -23.29 -42.34 -14.32
C ASN A 34 -22.93 -41.01 -13.62
N ASN A 35 -23.60 -39.95 -14.08
CA ASN A 35 -23.91 -38.70 -13.37
C ASN A 35 -22.77 -37.70 -13.07
N GLN A 36 -22.19 -37.12 -14.13
CA GLN A 36 -21.61 -35.78 -14.06
C GLN A 36 -22.46 -34.77 -14.84
N ILE A 37 -22.72 -33.62 -14.23
CA ILE A 37 -23.28 -32.43 -14.88
C ILE A 37 -22.12 -31.75 -15.63
N SER A 38 -21.95 -32.07 -16.92
CA SER A 38 -21.14 -31.24 -17.84
C SER A 38 -22.04 -30.14 -18.41
N PRO A 39 -21.68 -28.84 -18.33
CA PRO A 39 -22.50 -27.76 -18.86
C PRO A 39 -22.65 -27.79 -20.38
N ASP A 40 -21.75 -28.49 -21.08
CA ASP A 40 -21.78 -28.59 -22.54
C ASP A 40 -21.72 -30.05 -22.98
N ASN A 41 -22.60 -30.39 -23.92
CA ASN A 41 -22.56 -31.60 -24.74
C ASN A 41 -21.26 -31.60 -25.59
N ILE A 42 -20.12 -31.89 -24.97
CA ILE A 42 -18.88 -32.14 -25.71
C ILE A 42 -19.06 -33.48 -26.42
N ARG A 43 -19.22 -33.44 -27.74
CA ARG A 43 -19.20 -34.63 -28.60
C ARG A 43 -18.00 -35.49 -28.23
N ILE A 44 -18.29 -36.70 -27.74
CA ILE A 44 -17.31 -37.73 -27.43
C ILE A 44 -16.55 -38.03 -28.73
N VAL A 45 -15.27 -37.69 -28.76
CA VAL A 45 -14.40 -38.01 -29.89
C VAL A 45 -14.05 -39.49 -29.82
N THR A 46 -14.67 -40.27 -30.69
CA THR A 46 -14.28 -41.62 -31.04
C THR A 46 -12.96 -41.58 -31.82
N THR A 47 -11.81 -41.41 -31.16
CA THR A 47 -10.51 -41.65 -31.80
C THR A 47 -9.68 -42.60 -30.95
N ASN A 48 -9.21 -43.68 -31.59
CA ASN A 48 -8.48 -44.74 -30.90
C ASN A 48 -7.08 -44.23 -30.49
N PRO A 49 -6.69 -44.36 -29.21
CA PRO A 49 -5.34 -44.04 -28.76
C PRO A 49 -4.33 -45.02 -29.37
N SER A 50 -3.13 -44.54 -29.64
CA SER A 50 -2.03 -45.33 -30.23
C SER A 50 -0.81 -45.33 -29.33
N ILE A 51 -0.09 -46.45 -29.25
CA ILE A 51 1.22 -46.53 -28.61
C ILE A 51 2.26 -46.31 -29.70
N VAL A 52 3.10 -45.29 -29.56
CA VAL A 52 4.18 -45.01 -30.50
C VAL A 52 5.49 -45.06 -29.73
N THR A 53 6.39 -45.92 -30.19
CA THR A 53 7.75 -46.01 -29.67
C THR A 53 8.61 -44.96 -30.37
N ASP A 54 9.10 -43.99 -29.60
CA ASP A 54 9.96 -42.94 -30.14
C ASP A 54 11.29 -43.56 -30.57
N ARG A 55 11.57 -43.51 -31.89
CA ARG A 55 12.77 -44.14 -32.48
C ARG A 55 14.09 -43.61 -31.93
N LYS A 56 14.11 -42.39 -31.35
CA LYS A 56 15.33 -41.78 -30.80
C LYS A 56 15.55 -42.06 -29.32
N THR A 57 14.48 -42.20 -28.54
CA THR A 57 14.57 -42.36 -27.09
C THR A 57 14.24 -43.78 -26.64
N HIS A 58 13.77 -44.64 -27.55
CA HIS A 58 13.19 -45.96 -27.27
C HIS A 58 12.07 -45.96 -26.23
N ALA A 59 11.56 -44.78 -25.86
CA ALA A 59 10.47 -44.64 -24.91
C ALA A 59 9.14 -44.90 -25.62
N THR A 60 8.39 -45.88 -25.12
CA THR A 60 7.01 -46.15 -25.49
C THR A 60 6.12 -45.06 -24.91
N LYS A 61 5.52 -44.24 -25.78
CA LYS A 61 4.63 -43.14 -25.35
C LYS A 61 3.21 -43.38 -25.85
N LEU A 62 2.23 -43.07 -25.00
CA LEU A 62 0.81 -43.10 -25.34
C LEU A 62 0.45 -41.81 -26.08
N TYR A 63 -0.05 -41.94 -27.30
CA TYR A 63 -0.55 -40.84 -28.11
C TYR A 63 -2.07 -40.89 -28.19
N ILE A 64 -2.71 -39.82 -27.71
CA ILE A 64 -4.15 -39.61 -27.81
C ILE A 64 -4.38 -38.49 -28.82
N PRO A 65 -4.89 -38.79 -30.03
CA PRO A 65 -5.14 -37.77 -31.03
C PRO A 65 -6.34 -36.90 -30.60
N VAL A 66 -6.08 -35.62 -30.41
CA VAL A 66 -7.07 -34.61 -30.01
C VAL A 66 -7.06 -33.44 -30.99
N TRP A 67 -8.21 -32.78 -31.14
CA TRP A 67 -8.40 -31.72 -32.14
C TRP A 67 -7.78 -30.37 -31.75
N SER A 68 -7.40 -30.17 -30.48
CA SER A 68 -6.76 -28.93 -30.02
C SER A 68 -5.76 -29.18 -28.89
N ASN A 69 -4.78 -28.28 -28.77
CA ASN A 69 -3.79 -28.31 -27.69
C ASN A 69 -4.44 -28.11 -26.30
N THR A 70 -5.54 -27.35 -26.22
CA THR A 70 -6.30 -27.17 -24.97
C THR A 70 -6.92 -28.48 -24.52
N MET A 71 -7.54 -29.21 -25.46
CA MET A 71 -8.09 -30.53 -25.19
C MET A 71 -6.98 -31.54 -24.83
N ALA A 72 -5.81 -31.45 -25.45
CA ALA A 72 -4.64 -32.26 -25.11
C ALA A 72 -4.25 -32.10 -23.64
N LYS A 73 -4.15 -30.85 -23.19
CA LYS A 73 -3.81 -30.52 -21.79
C LYS A 73 -4.89 -30.92 -20.80
N GLN A 74 -6.16 -30.85 -21.21
CA GLN A 74 -7.27 -31.29 -20.37
C GLN A 74 -7.24 -32.81 -20.20
N VAL A 75 -7.10 -33.57 -21.29
CA VAL A 75 -6.94 -35.03 -21.25
C VAL A 75 -5.69 -35.44 -20.48
N GLU A 76 -4.56 -34.72 -20.64
CA GLU A 76 -3.35 -34.93 -19.83
C GLU A 76 -3.62 -34.71 -18.34
N SER A 77 -4.31 -33.62 -17.99
CA SER A 77 -4.69 -33.31 -16.61
C SER A 77 -5.62 -34.38 -16.01
N ASP A 78 -6.59 -34.85 -16.78
CA ASP A 78 -7.55 -35.88 -16.34
C ASP A 78 -6.85 -37.23 -16.12
N ILE A 79 -5.91 -37.60 -16.99
CA ILE A 79 -5.06 -38.79 -16.83
C ILE A 79 -4.14 -38.64 -15.62
N LEU A 80 -3.50 -37.49 -15.44
CA LEU A 80 -2.65 -37.24 -14.28
C LEU A 80 -3.47 -37.31 -12.99
N GLN A 81 -4.65 -36.71 -12.96
CA GLN A 81 -5.54 -36.72 -11.80
C GLN A 81 -6.00 -38.14 -11.44
N THR A 82 -6.37 -38.94 -12.44
CA THR A 82 -6.77 -40.34 -12.23
C THR A 82 -5.60 -41.25 -11.85
N SER A 83 -4.38 -40.94 -12.31
CA SER A 83 -3.15 -41.67 -11.92
C SER A 83 -2.72 -41.46 -10.47
N LEU A 84 -3.19 -40.41 -9.80
CA LEU A 84 -2.87 -40.14 -8.40
C LEU A 84 -3.55 -41.13 -7.42
N GLY A 85 -4.44 -42.00 -7.90
CA GLY A 85 -5.10 -43.02 -7.08
C GLY A 85 -6.19 -42.49 -6.14
N TYR A 86 -6.58 -41.22 -6.28
CA TYR A 86 -7.64 -40.61 -5.49
C TYR A 86 -9.02 -40.89 -6.10
N THR A 87 -9.91 -41.52 -5.34
CA THR A 87 -11.32 -41.68 -5.69
C THR A 87 -12.15 -40.59 -5.02
N PHE A 88 -12.79 -39.74 -5.81
CA PHE A 88 -13.69 -38.70 -5.30
C PHE A 88 -15.12 -39.23 -5.26
N LYS A 89 -15.74 -39.23 -4.08
CA LYS A 89 -17.15 -39.58 -3.90
C LYS A 89 -17.93 -38.33 -3.48
N VAL A 90 -18.98 -37.99 -4.22
CA VAL A 90 -19.84 -36.84 -3.91
C VAL A 90 -20.77 -37.23 -2.75
N LEU A 91 -20.54 -36.62 -1.57
CA LEU A 91 -21.31 -36.91 -0.34
C LEU A 91 -22.62 -36.12 -0.25
N SER A 92 -22.62 -34.89 -0.74
CA SER A 92 -23.78 -33.98 -0.73
C SER A 92 -23.56 -32.92 -1.81
N ILE A 93 -24.63 -32.59 -2.53
CA ILE A 93 -24.66 -31.48 -3.48
C ILE A 93 -25.52 -30.41 -2.83
N LYS A 94 -24.90 -29.35 -2.35
CA LYS A 94 -25.63 -28.20 -1.79
C LYS A 94 -25.72 -27.10 -2.83
N GLU A 95 -26.94 -26.77 -3.23
CA GLU A 95 -27.21 -25.53 -3.96
C GLU A 95 -27.12 -24.36 -2.99
N PHE A 96 -26.09 -23.53 -3.15
CA PHE A 96 -25.98 -22.28 -2.41
C PHE A 96 -26.78 -21.21 -3.13
N ASN A 97 -27.62 -20.50 -2.40
CA ASN A 97 -28.16 -19.24 -2.89
C ASN A 97 -27.00 -18.29 -3.20
N ALA A 98 -27.17 -17.48 -4.24
CA ALA A 98 -26.15 -16.47 -4.58
C ALA A 98 -25.90 -15.56 -3.37
N ASP A 99 -24.64 -15.50 -2.91
CA ASP A 99 -24.20 -14.59 -1.84
C ASP A 99 -24.53 -13.12 -2.15
N ILE A 100 -24.62 -12.80 -3.44
CA ILE A 100 -25.02 -11.50 -3.96
C ILE A 100 -26.47 -11.60 -4.44
N THR A 101 -27.39 -11.00 -3.69
CA THR A 101 -28.80 -10.91 -4.10
C THR A 101 -29.01 -9.88 -5.21
N ASN A 102 -30.06 -10.05 -6.03
CA ASN A 102 -30.43 -9.08 -7.06
C ASN A 102 -30.67 -7.68 -6.48
N ILE A 103 -31.24 -7.58 -5.27
CA ILE A 103 -31.46 -6.31 -4.58
C ILE A 103 -30.14 -5.62 -4.25
N MET A 104 -29.15 -6.37 -3.74
CA MET A 104 -27.82 -5.84 -3.45
C MET A 104 -27.14 -5.30 -4.72
N LEU A 105 -27.27 -5.99 -5.86
CA LEU A 105 -26.75 -5.51 -7.14
C LEU A 105 -27.40 -4.20 -7.57
N VAL A 106 -28.74 -4.13 -7.54
CA VAL A 106 -29.48 -2.92 -7.96
C VAL A 106 -29.11 -1.73 -7.08
N ILE A 107 -29.05 -1.90 -5.76
CA ILE A 107 -28.65 -0.84 -4.83
C ILE A 107 -27.21 -0.37 -5.13
N THR A 108 -26.28 -1.32 -5.31
CA THR A 108 -24.87 -1.02 -5.61
C THR A 108 -24.72 -0.27 -6.93
N LEU A 109 -25.42 -0.71 -7.97
CA LEU A 109 -25.44 -0.03 -9.28
C LEU A 109 -26.04 1.38 -9.16
N GLY A 110 -27.13 1.55 -8.39
CA GLY A 110 -27.72 2.85 -8.13
C GLY A 110 -26.72 3.84 -7.52
N PHE A 111 -25.97 3.42 -6.50
CA PHE A 111 -24.94 4.26 -5.90
C PHE A 111 -23.77 4.55 -6.85
N LEU A 112 -23.36 3.57 -7.68
CA LEU A 112 -22.32 3.79 -8.70
C LEU A 112 -22.74 4.82 -9.75
N VAL A 113 -24.01 4.80 -10.17
CA VAL A 113 -24.55 5.79 -11.12
C VAL A 113 -24.57 7.18 -10.49
N ILE A 114 -25.00 7.31 -9.23
CA ILE A 114 -24.96 8.59 -8.51
C ILE A 114 -23.53 9.13 -8.42
N LEU A 115 -22.57 8.27 -8.10
CA LEU A 115 -21.15 8.64 -8.06
C LEU A 115 -20.65 9.07 -9.45
N ALA A 116 -21.00 8.35 -10.51
CA ALA A 116 -20.64 8.69 -11.89
C ALA A 116 -21.22 10.05 -12.31
N ILE A 117 -22.47 10.34 -11.96
CA ILE A 117 -23.11 11.63 -12.20
C ILE A 117 -22.39 12.75 -11.44
N ALA A 118 -22.03 12.53 -10.17
CA ALA A 118 -21.29 13.52 -9.39
C ALA A 118 -19.92 13.84 -10.02
N VAL A 119 -19.19 12.82 -10.49
CA VAL A 119 -17.92 12.99 -11.20
C VAL A 119 -18.12 13.70 -12.54
N LEU A 120 -19.17 13.35 -13.29
CA LEU A 120 -19.54 14.00 -14.55
C LEU A 120 -19.80 15.49 -14.35
N VAL A 121 -20.61 15.85 -13.35
CA VAL A 121 -20.94 17.24 -13.02
C VAL A 121 -19.67 18.00 -12.64
N PHE A 122 -18.81 17.41 -11.81
CA PHE A 122 -17.52 18.02 -11.43
C PHE A 122 -16.62 18.28 -12.65
N MET A 123 -16.46 17.29 -13.52
CA MET A 123 -15.57 17.40 -14.70
C MET A 123 -16.10 18.40 -15.73
N LEU A 124 -17.40 18.40 -16.01
CA LEU A 124 -18.03 19.38 -16.90
C LEU A 124 -17.95 20.80 -16.32
N PHE A 125 -18.12 20.94 -15.01
CA PHE A 125 -18.04 22.24 -14.37
C PHE A 125 -16.60 22.79 -14.35
N ALA A 126 -15.62 21.98 -13.91
CA ALA A 126 -14.23 22.41 -13.76
C ALA A 126 -13.49 22.57 -15.10
N TYR A 127 -13.67 21.61 -16.01
CA TYR A 127 -12.90 21.48 -17.26
C TYR A 127 -13.75 21.64 -18.54
N ARG A 128 -15.07 21.79 -18.44
CA ARG A 128 -15.99 22.07 -19.57
C ARG A 128 -15.83 21.07 -20.71
N LEU A 129 -15.52 21.53 -21.93
CA LEU A 129 -15.37 20.67 -23.11
C LEU A 129 -14.28 19.61 -22.92
N LEU A 130 -13.16 19.98 -22.29
CA LEU A 130 -12.09 19.04 -21.97
C LEU A 130 -12.57 17.98 -20.97
N GLY A 131 -13.40 18.38 -20.00
CA GLY A 131 -14.04 17.46 -19.05
C GLY A 131 -14.96 16.45 -19.74
N LEU A 132 -15.73 16.91 -20.73
CA LEU A 132 -16.60 16.05 -21.54
C LEU A 132 -15.80 14.97 -22.28
N PHE A 133 -14.67 15.32 -22.89
CA PHE A 133 -13.78 14.33 -23.53
C PHE A 133 -13.27 13.29 -22.55
N ALA A 134 -12.85 13.70 -21.35
CA ALA A 134 -12.38 12.77 -20.33
C ALA A 134 -13.47 11.77 -19.90
N ILE A 135 -14.72 12.23 -19.77
CA ILE A 135 -15.85 11.36 -19.41
C ILE A 135 -16.17 10.37 -20.54
N ILE A 136 -16.20 10.81 -21.80
CA ILE A 136 -16.44 9.93 -22.95
C ILE A 136 -15.37 8.83 -23.01
N LEU A 137 -14.10 9.20 -22.87
CA LEU A 137 -12.99 8.24 -22.87
C LEU A 137 -13.10 7.24 -21.71
N ALA A 138 -13.47 7.71 -20.52
CA ALA A 138 -13.69 6.85 -19.36
C ALA A 138 -14.85 5.87 -19.58
N ALA A 139 -15.96 6.32 -20.17
CA ALA A 139 -17.11 5.47 -20.47
C ALA A 139 -16.78 4.40 -21.53
N ILE A 140 -16.05 4.78 -22.59
CA ILE A 140 -15.60 3.83 -23.62
C ILE A 140 -14.67 2.78 -23.00
N SER A 141 -13.72 3.21 -22.16
CA SER A 141 -12.81 2.29 -21.47
C SER A 141 -13.57 1.32 -20.56
N ALA A 142 -14.57 1.79 -19.82
CA ALA A 142 -15.38 0.93 -18.96
C ALA A 142 -16.15 -0.13 -19.74
N CYS A 143 -16.75 0.26 -20.88
CA CYS A 143 -17.45 -0.65 -21.78
C CYS A 143 -16.51 -1.72 -22.35
N LEU A 144 -15.33 -1.31 -22.83
CA LEU A 144 -14.32 -2.24 -23.36
C LEU A 144 -13.82 -3.22 -22.30
N THR A 145 -13.62 -2.77 -21.06
CA THR A 145 -13.20 -3.63 -19.95
C THR A 145 -14.26 -4.68 -19.60
N MET A 146 -15.55 -4.33 -19.68
CA MET A 146 -16.66 -5.29 -19.53
C MET A 146 -16.77 -6.30 -20.67
N LEU A 147 -16.22 -5.98 -21.85
CA LEU A 147 -16.21 -6.87 -23.02
C LEU A 147 -15.11 -7.95 -22.90
N VAL A 148 -14.06 -7.71 -22.12
CA VAL A 148 -12.92 -8.64 -21.98
C VAL A 148 -13.35 -10.04 -21.53
N PRO A 149 -14.12 -10.23 -20.44
CA PRO A 149 -14.54 -11.57 -20.01
C PRO A 149 -15.33 -12.31 -21.09
N ILE A 150 -16.12 -11.59 -21.89
CA ILE A 150 -16.91 -12.14 -22.98
C ILE A 150 -15.99 -12.64 -24.12
N ILE A 151 -14.99 -11.84 -24.51
CA ILE A 151 -14.02 -12.22 -25.57
C ILE A 151 -13.24 -13.47 -25.18
N PHE A 152 -12.81 -13.56 -23.92
CA PHE A 152 -11.93 -14.63 -23.44
C PHE A 152 -12.69 -15.80 -22.79
N ASN A 153 -14.02 -15.78 -22.82
CA ASN A 153 -14.91 -16.74 -22.14
C ASN A 153 -14.53 -16.98 -20.67
N MET A 154 -14.26 -15.89 -19.95
CA MET A 154 -13.83 -15.90 -18.55
C MET A 154 -15.04 -15.63 -17.65
N ALA A 155 -15.06 -16.26 -16.48
CA ALA A 155 -16.07 -15.98 -15.46
C ALA A 155 -16.00 -14.50 -15.02
N ILE A 156 -17.17 -13.85 -14.95
CA ILE A 156 -17.29 -12.47 -14.47
C ILE A 156 -17.23 -12.48 -12.94
N GLY A 157 -16.06 -12.23 -12.39
CA GLY A 157 -15.85 -12.04 -10.96
C GLY A 157 -16.04 -10.58 -10.51
N PRO A 158 -16.23 -10.34 -9.20
CA PRO A 158 -16.36 -9.00 -8.63
C PRO A 158 -15.13 -8.11 -8.84
N GLU A 159 -13.96 -8.69 -9.09
CA GLU A 159 -12.73 -7.99 -9.43
C GLU A 159 -12.83 -7.12 -10.69
N ILE A 160 -13.77 -7.40 -11.60
CA ILE A 160 -13.98 -6.58 -12.80
C ILE A 160 -14.43 -5.17 -12.43
N PHE A 161 -15.34 -5.04 -11.46
CA PHE A 161 -15.82 -3.74 -11.02
C PHE A 161 -14.64 -2.89 -10.50
N MET A 162 -13.73 -3.52 -9.76
CA MET A 162 -12.50 -2.90 -9.26
C MET A 162 -11.59 -2.41 -10.38
N ILE A 163 -11.28 -3.29 -11.34
CA ILE A 163 -10.39 -2.97 -12.46
C ILE A 163 -10.98 -1.83 -13.28
N MET A 164 -12.30 -1.88 -13.55
CA MET A 164 -13.02 -0.84 -14.27
C MET A 164 -12.91 0.50 -13.56
N PHE A 165 -13.12 0.54 -12.24
CA PHE A 165 -13.03 1.78 -11.48
C PHE A 165 -11.60 2.34 -11.43
N VAL A 166 -10.59 1.49 -11.21
CA VAL A 166 -9.18 1.89 -11.29
C VAL A 166 -8.85 2.43 -12.69
N GLY A 167 -9.36 1.80 -13.75
CA GLY A 167 -9.22 2.27 -15.14
C GLY A 167 -9.84 3.66 -15.36
N ILE A 168 -11.08 3.86 -14.93
CA ILE A 168 -11.77 5.17 -14.99
C ILE A 168 -10.97 6.23 -14.22
N GLY A 169 -10.55 5.91 -13.00
CA GLY A 169 -9.77 6.81 -12.16
C GLY A 169 -8.43 7.19 -12.82
N LEU A 170 -7.76 6.25 -13.47
CA LEU A 170 -6.52 6.51 -14.22
C LEU A 170 -6.73 7.46 -15.41
N ILE A 171 -7.81 7.27 -16.19
CA ILE A 171 -8.13 8.13 -17.32
C ILE A 171 -8.44 9.55 -16.85
N LEU A 172 -9.26 9.69 -15.81
CA LEU A 172 -9.62 10.98 -15.24
C LEU A 172 -8.39 11.70 -14.66
N ASP A 173 -7.55 10.99 -13.90
CA ASP A 173 -6.33 11.55 -13.34
C ASP A 173 -5.37 12.03 -14.44
N ALA A 174 -5.14 11.19 -15.46
CA ALA A 174 -4.30 11.54 -16.60
C ALA A 174 -4.80 12.78 -17.33
N SER A 175 -6.12 12.86 -17.52
CA SER A 175 -6.79 13.99 -18.15
C SER A 175 -6.66 15.26 -17.30
N ILE A 176 -6.86 15.19 -15.98
CA ILE A 176 -6.71 16.33 -15.07
C ILE A 176 -5.28 16.88 -15.09
N ILE A 177 -4.26 16.01 -15.08
CA ILE A 177 -2.85 16.44 -15.17
C ILE A 177 -2.61 17.19 -16.48
N TYR A 178 -3.14 16.65 -17.58
CA TYR A 178 -3.05 17.27 -18.88
C TYR A 178 -3.73 18.64 -18.92
N PHE A 179 -4.96 18.73 -18.38
CA PHE A 179 -5.73 19.97 -18.34
C PHE A 179 -5.10 21.04 -17.45
N GLU A 180 -4.59 20.68 -16.28
CA GLU A 180 -3.93 21.63 -15.39
C GLU A 180 -2.62 22.15 -15.97
N ASN A 181 -1.87 21.31 -16.72
CA ASN A 181 -0.68 21.78 -17.42
C ASN A 181 -1.04 22.75 -18.55
N LEU A 182 -2.02 22.38 -19.38
CA LEU A 182 -2.54 23.22 -20.47
C LEU A 182 -3.07 24.56 -19.95
N LYS A 183 -3.84 24.53 -18.87
CA LYS A 183 -4.35 25.70 -18.16
C LYS A 183 -3.25 26.59 -17.61
N THR A 184 -2.16 26.01 -17.11
CA THR A 184 -1.00 26.78 -16.62
C THR A 184 -0.35 27.56 -17.76
N HIS A 185 -0.12 26.92 -18.91
CA HIS A 185 0.46 27.60 -20.08
C HIS A 185 -0.46 28.69 -20.65
N ILE A 186 -1.77 28.46 -20.68
CA ILE A 186 -2.75 29.45 -21.17
C ILE A 186 -2.87 30.65 -20.22
N TYR A 187 -3.12 30.43 -18.93
CA TYR A 187 -3.47 31.52 -18.02
C TYR A 187 -2.28 32.15 -17.30
N LYS A 188 -1.25 31.36 -16.96
CA LYS A 188 -0.09 31.85 -16.21
C LYS A 188 1.00 32.36 -17.14
N GLU A 189 1.32 31.58 -18.18
CA GLU A 189 2.37 31.95 -19.14
C GLU A 189 1.83 32.76 -20.33
N LYS A 190 0.50 32.92 -20.43
CA LYS A 190 -0.20 33.70 -21.47
C LYS A 190 0.17 33.27 -22.90
N LEU A 191 0.43 31.98 -23.09
CA LEU A 191 0.73 31.40 -24.39
C LEU A 191 -0.55 31.16 -25.20
N SER A 192 -0.43 31.13 -26.53
CA SER A 192 -1.57 30.79 -27.40
C SER A 192 -2.07 29.35 -27.13
N PRO A 193 -3.36 29.03 -27.38
CA PRO A 193 -3.88 27.68 -27.16
C PRO A 193 -3.11 26.59 -27.90
N GLU A 194 -2.60 26.89 -29.10
CA GLU A 194 -1.84 25.94 -29.93
C GLU A 194 -0.43 25.67 -29.39
N SER A 195 0.30 26.73 -29.01
CA SER A 195 1.62 26.57 -28.38
C SER A 195 1.52 25.88 -27.01
N SER A 196 0.49 26.24 -26.22
CA SER A 196 0.17 25.61 -24.95
C SER A 196 -0.11 24.11 -25.10
N PHE A 197 -0.83 23.70 -26.15
CA PHE A 197 -1.09 22.30 -26.46
C PHE A 197 0.21 21.52 -26.76
N LYS A 198 1.08 22.07 -27.62
CA LYS A 198 2.34 21.42 -28.01
C LYS A 198 3.26 21.19 -26.82
N ILE A 199 3.40 22.20 -25.95
CA ILE A 199 4.23 22.12 -24.74
C ILE A 199 3.60 21.15 -23.74
N SER A 200 2.29 21.25 -23.49
CA SER A 200 1.57 20.38 -22.56
C SER A 200 1.66 18.91 -22.95
N ASN A 201 1.55 18.60 -24.24
CA ASN A 201 1.72 17.25 -24.74
C ASN A 201 3.10 16.69 -24.43
N LYS A 202 4.15 17.46 -24.73
CA LYS A 202 5.54 17.04 -24.49
C LYS A 202 5.81 16.76 -23.01
N ASP A 203 5.33 17.63 -22.13
CA ASP A 203 5.62 17.54 -20.70
C ASP A 203 4.84 16.41 -20.00
N THR A 204 3.61 16.15 -20.43
CA THR A 204 2.74 15.16 -19.77
C THR A 204 2.87 13.76 -20.34
N LEU A 205 3.21 13.61 -21.63
CA LEU A 205 3.28 12.31 -22.30
C LEU A 205 4.24 11.34 -21.62
N THR A 206 5.44 11.81 -21.25
CA THR A 206 6.44 10.97 -20.58
C THR A 206 5.94 10.49 -19.21
N ILE A 207 5.30 11.38 -18.44
CA ILE A 207 4.80 11.08 -17.10
C ILE A 207 3.67 10.04 -17.16
N LEU A 208 2.76 10.16 -18.13
CA LEU A 208 1.61 9.27 -18.30
C LEU A 208 2.03 7.87 -18.79
N LEU A 209 2.96 7.81 -19.74
CA LEU A 209 3.55 6.54 -20.18
C LEU A 209 4.27 5.83 -19.05
N ASP A 210 5.14 6.55 -18.32
CA ASP A 210 5.88 5.97 -17.20
C ASP A 210 4.92 5.39 -16.15
N THR A 211 3.85 6.11 -15.83
CA THR A 211 2.84 5.67 -14.86
C THR A 211 2.14 4.39 -15.32
N SER A 212 1.74 4.31 -16.59
CA SER A 212 1.00 3.17 -17.11
C SER A 212 1.86 1.90 -17.21
N PHE A 213 3.13 2.03 -17.63
CA PHE A 213 4.07 0.90 -17.64
C PHE A 213 4.34 0.35 -16.25
N ILE A 214 4.43 1.21 -15.23
CA ILE A 214 4.67 0.74 -13.86
C ILE A 214 3.49 -0.10 -13.34
N ILE A 215 2.26 0.23 -13.73
CA ILE A 215 1.07 -0.55 -13.34
C ILE A 215 1.01 -1.84 -14.16
N LEU A 216 1.49 -1.85 -15.41
CA LEU A 216 1.48 -3.03 -16.27
C LEU A 216 2.39 -4.15 -15.74
N ILE A 217 3.57 -3.83 -15.20
CA ILE A 217 4.56 -4.80 -14.70
C ILE A 217 3.99 -5.82 -13.69
N PRO A 218 3.39 -5.41 -12.56
CA PRO A 218 2.89 -6.36 -11.57
C PRO A 218 1.72 -7.19 -12.12
N ASN A 219 0.89 -6.63 -13.02
CA ASN A 219 -0.21 -7.36 -13.63
C ASN A 219 0.28 -8.43 -14.63
N VAL A 220 1.32 -8.14 -15.42
CA VAL A 220 1.94 -9.14 -16.31
C VAL A 220 2.58 -10.28 -15.50
N LEU A 221 3.26 -9.95 -14.39
CA LEU A 221 3.84 -10.98 -13.53
C LEU A 221 2.78 -11.82 -12.84
N LEU A 222 1.67 -11.22 -12.38
CA LEU A 222 0.53 -11.96 -11.85
C LEU A 222 -0.15 -12.82 -12.92
N PHE A 223 -0.16 -12.39 -14.19
CA PHE A 223 -0.68 -13.21 -15.29
C PHE A 223 0.20 -14.45 -15.56
N ILE A 224 1.53 -14.28 -15.50
CA ILE A 224 2.48 -15.37 -15.75
C ILE A 224 2.50 -16.38 -14.59
N PHE A 225 2.56 -15.88 -13.35
CA PHE A 225 2.75 -16.73 -12.17
C PHE A 225 1.46 -17.04 -11.38
N GLY A 226 0.38 -16.29 -11.59
CA GLY A 226 -0.88 -16.46 -10.86
C GLY A 226 -1.69 -17.67 -11.31
N SER A 227 -2.46 -18.23 -10.38
CA SER A 227 -3.38 -19.35 -10.56
C SER A 227 -4.84 -18.90 -10.36
N GLY A 228 -5.79 -19.62 -10.97
CA GLY A 228 -7.23 -19.43 -10.77
C GLY A 228 -7.73 -17.99 -10.96
N ALA A 229 -8.44 -17.47 -9.95
CA ALA A 229 -9.03 -16.12 -9.96
C ALA A 229 -7.99 -14.99 -10.11
N LEU A 230 -6.77 -15.17 -9.58
CA LEU A 230 -5.71 -14.16 -9.69
C LEU A 230 -5.22 -13.98 -11.12
N LYS A 231 -5.16 -15.07 -11.88
CA LYS A 231 -4.82 -15.03 -13.30
C LYS A 231 -5.93 -14.35 -14.11
N ASN A 232 -7.20 -14.62 -13.78
CA ASN A 232 -8.34 -13.97 -14.43
C ASN A 232 -8.30 -12.45 -14.21
N LEU A 233 -8.14 -12.04 -12.96
CA LEU A 233 -7.96 -10.64 -12.58
C LEU A 233 -6.81 -9.99 -13.34
N ALA A 234 -5.63 -10.64 -13.36
CA ALA A 234 -4.45 -10.10 -14.03
C ALA A 234 -4.67 -9.92 -15.54
N THR A 235 -5.34 -10.87 -16.20
CA THR A 235 -5.65 -10.81 -17.63
C THR A 235 -6.52 -9.60 -17.97
N ILE A 236 -7.62 -9.42 -17.22
CA ILE A 236 -8.55 -8.30 -17.41
C ILE A 236 -7.84 -6.97 -17.12
N SER A 237 -6.99 -6.93 -16.09
CA SER A 237 -6.21 -5.76 -15.72
C SER A 237 -5.18 -5.36 -16.78
N VAL A 238 -4.43 -6.31 -17.36
CA VAL A 238 -3.46 -6.02 -18.44
C VAL A 238 -4.16 -5.38 -19.63
N ILE A 239 -5.28 -5.94 -20.09
CA ILE A 239 -6.03 -5.42 -21.23
C ILE A 239 -6.60 -4.03 -20.91
N ASN A 240 -7.17 -3.85 -19.72
CA ASN A 240 -7.66 -2.55 -19.25
C ASN A 240 -6.55 -1.48 -19.24
N ILE A 241 -5.33 -1.83 -18.80
CA ILE A 241 -4.20 -0.88 -18.80
C ILE A 241 -3.80 -0.52 -20.23
N LEU A 242 -3.80 -1.47 -21.18
CA LEU A 242 -3.54 -1.19 -22.59
C LEU A 242 -4.60 -0.26 -23.20
N ILE A 243 -5.87 -0.49 -22.87
CA ILE A 243 -7.00 0.38 -23.24
C ILE A 243 -6.77 1.79 -22.68
N VAL A 244 -6.44 1.92 -21.39
CA VAL A 244 -6.16 3.20 -20.74
C VAL A 244 -4.99 3.92 -21.42
N ILE A 245 -3.89 3.22 -21.72
CA ILE A 245 -2.73 3.78 -22.45
C ILE A 245 -3.19 4.36 -23.79
N LEU A 246 -3.97 3.60 -24.56
CA LEU A 246 -4.45 4.02 -25.87
C LEU A 246 -5.32 5.28 -25.78
N PHE A 247 -6.31 5.31 -24.89
CA PHE A 247 -7.24 6.44 -24.80
C PHE A 247 -6.64 7.69 -24.16
N VAL A 248 -5.79 7.53 -23.14
CA VAL A 248 -5.08 8.66 -22.52
C VAL A 248 -4.07 9.26 -23.50
N ILE A 249 -3.37 8.42 -24.28
CA ILE A 249 -2.28 8.92 -25.12
C ILE A 249 -2.79 9.46 -26.45
N LEU A 250 -3.59 8.67 -27.14
CA LEU A 250 -4.08 8.98 -28.48
C LEU A 250 -5.42 9.70 -28.38
N GLY A 251 -6.39 9.11 -27.68
CA GLY A 251 -7.77 9.62 -27.63
C GLY A 251 -7.86 11.08 -27.17
N LEU A 252 -7.30 11.41 -26.00
CA LEU A 252 -7.37 12.75 -25.44
C LEU A 252 -6.65 13.80 -26.32
N ARG A 253 -5.49 13.45 -26.89
CA ARG A 253 -4.69 14.34 -27.73
C ARG A 253 -5.32 14.56 -29.09
N LEU A 254 -5.92 13.53 -29.66
CA LEU A 254 -6.63 13.59 -30.93
C LEU A 254 -7.87 14.50 -30.81
N LEU A 255 -8.69 14.30 -29.78
CA LEU A 255 -9.88 15.14 -29.55
C LEU A 255 -9.52 16.61 -29.36
N THR A 256 -8.48 16.90 -28.59
CA THR A 256 -8.02 18.28 -28.36
C THR A 256 -7.35 18.90 -29.60
N TRP A 257 -6.64 18.12 -30.40
CA TRP A 257 -6.10 18.56 -31.68
C TRP A 257 -7.20 18.94 -32.68
N ILE A 258 -8.28 18.16 -32.78
CA ILE A 258 -9.44 18.47 -33.63
C ILE A 258 -10.06 19.81 -33.22
N VAL A 259 -10.26 20.04 -31.93
CA VAL A 259 -10.83 21.29 -31.40
C VAL A 259 -9.96 22.51 -31.72
N LEU A 260 -8.64 22.35 -31.67
CA LEU A 260 -7.69 23.41 -32.03
C LEU A 260 -7.72 23.74 -33.52
N LYS A 261 -7.75 22.72 -34.38
CA LYS A 261 -7.88 22.91 -35.85
C LYS A 261 -9.20 23.58 -36.23
N ALA A 262 -10.27 23.28 -35.50
CA ALA A 262 -11.57 23.93 -35.66
C ALA A 262 -11.61 25.38 -35.10
N LYS A 263 -10.52 25.91 -34.54
CA LYS A 263 -10.43 27.25 -33.92
C LYS A 263 -11.52 27.53 -32.87
N LEU A 264 -12.03 26.48 -32.23
CA LEU A 264 -13.14 26.58 -31.28
C LEU A 264 -12.74 27.32 -29.99
N PHE A 265 -11.51 27.12 -29.51
CA PHE A 265 -11.01 27.82 -28.32
C PHE A 265 -10.78 29.32 -28.53
N THR A 266 -10.42 29.73 -29.75
CA THR A 266 -10.29 31.16 -30.08
C THR A 266 -11.65 31.82 -30.32
N LYS A 267 -12.62 31.09 -30.91
CA LYS A 267 -13.97 31.59 -31.17
C LYS A 267 -14.85 31.65 -29.91
N TYR A 268 -14.72 30.66 -29.04
CA TYR A 268 -15.51 30.53 -27.82
C TYR A 268 -14.58 30.34 -26.61
N ALA A 269 -14.06 31.44 -26.07
CA ALA A 269 -13.19 31.44 -24.90
C ALA A 269 -13.84 30.76 -23.67
N TRP A 270 -15.17 30.71 -23.61
CA TRP A 270 -15.90 30.01 -22.54
C TRP A 270 -15.73 28.48 -22.57
N LEU A 271 -15.24 27.87 -23.66
CA LEU A 271 -14.96 26.43 -23.70
C LEU A 271 -13.66 26.05 -22.97
N LEU A 272 -12.82 27.03 -22.66
CA LEU A 272 -11.58 26.83 -21.92
C LEU A 272 -11.84 26.49 -20.44
N PRO A 273 -10.95 25.70 -19.82
CA PRO A 273 -11.09 25.28 -18.42
C PRO A 273 -11.11 26.49 -17.48
N LEU A 274 -11.85 26.42 -16.38
CA LEU A 274 -11.98 27.54 -15.45
C LEU A 274 -10.61 27.98 -14.89
N ASN A 275 -10.33 29.28 -14.89
CA ASN A 275 -9.13 29.83 -14.28
C ASN A 275 -9.23 29.81 -12.75
N THR A 276 -8.84 28.70 -12.12
CA THR A 276 -8.73 28.58 -10.66
C THR A 276 -7.35 28.97 -10.12
N ILE A 277 -6.44 29.50 -10.95
CA ILE A 277 -5.06 29.83 -10.57
C ILE A 277 -5.00 31.16 -9.80
N LYS A 278 -5.98 32.06 -9.98
CA LYS A 278 -6.11 33.27 -9.17
C LYS A 278 -6.55 32.89 -7.75
N ASN A 279 -5.77 33.27 -6.74
CA ASN A 279 -6.24 33.31 -5.35
C ASN A 279 -7.38 34.33 -5.31
N SER A 280 -8.62 33.87 -5.44
CA SER A 280 -9.81 34.71 -5.32
C SER A 280 -9.88 35.28 -3.91
N GLU A 281 -9.54 36.55 -3.74
CA GLU A 281 -9.77 37.29 -2.48
C GLU A 281 -11.27 37.53 -2.27
N SER A 282 -12.10 37.35 -3.30
CA SER A 282 -13.57 37.54 -3.37
C SER A 282 -14.37 36.25 -3.11
N THR A 283 -15.70 36.33 -3.23
CA THR A 283 -16.58 35.15 -3.27
C THR A 283 -16.72 34.66 -4.72
N TRP A 284 -16.74 33.34 -4.90
CA TRP A 284 -16.79 32.70 -6.21
C TRP A 284 -17.97 33.17 -7.09
N THR A 285 -19.14 33.40 -6.48
CA THR A 285 -20.32 33.93 -7.17
C THR A 285 -20.10 35.34 -7.72
N ASN A 286 -19.32 36.17 -7.01
CA ASN A 286 -19.01 37.53 -7.43
C ASN A 286 -18.01 37.55 -8.60
N ASP A 287 -16.99 36.69 -8.55
CA ASP A 287 -16.01 36.51 -9.63
C ASP A 287 -16.67 35.97 -10.91
N LEU A 288 -17.60 35.02 -10.76
CA LEU A 288 -18.41 34.54 -11.87
C LEU A 288 -19.22 35.66 -12.52
N MET A 289 -19.90 36.48 -11.73
CA MET A 289 -20.72 37.58 -12.25
C MET A 289 -19.85 38.64 -12.94
N LEU A 290 -18.69 38.98 -12.38
CA LEU A 290 -17.71 39.87 -13.02
C LEU A 290 -17.20 39.31 -14.35
N SER A 291 -16.87 38.01 -14.41
CA SER A 291 -16.47 37.34 -15.65
C SER A 291 -17.61 37.29 -16.67
N TYR A 292 -18.85 37.12 -16.22
CA TYR A 292 -20.03 37.09 -17.08
C TYR A 292 -20.31 38.46 -17.72
N TYR A 293 -20.33 39.53 -16.92
CA TYR A 293 -20.57 40.88 -17.44
C TYR A 293 -19.40 41.41 -18.28
N SER A 294 -18.15 41.14 -17.88
CA SER A 294 -16.97 41.52 -18.70
C SER A 294 -16.97 40.87 -20.09
N SER A 295 -17.26 39.56 -20.18
CA SER A 295 -17.35 38.88 -21.47
C SER A 295 -18.50 39.42 -22.35
N ARG A 296 -19.62 39.83 -21.76
CA ARG A 296 -20.73 40.47 -22.49
C ARG A 296 -20.38 41.88 -22.97
N ILE A 297 -19.64 42.65 -22.18
CA ILE A 297 -19.11 43.97 -22.57
C ILE A 297 -18.12 43.81 -23.73
N GLU A 298 -17.20 42.85 -23.63
CA GLU A 298 -16.19 42.58 -24.67
C GLU A 298 -16.83 42.16 -26.00
N ASN A 299 -17.79 41.24 -25.98
CA ASN A 299 -18.54 40.82 -27.17
C ASN A 299 -19.35 41.95 -27.84
N LEU A 300 -19.80 42.94 -27.06
CA LEU A 300 -20.49 44.12 -27.61
C LEU A 300 -19.51 45.13 -28.20
N ASN A 301 -18.33 45.28 -27.60
CA ASN A 301 -17.26 46.15 -28.10
C ASN A 301 -16.60 45.63 -29.39
N THR A 302 -16.64 44.32 -29.66
CA THR A 302 -16.13 43.73 -30.89
C THR A 302 -17.02 43.94 -32.13
N LYS A 303 -18.21 44.52 -31.99
CA LYS A 303 -19.09 44.82 -33.13
C LYS A 303 -18.61 46.08 -33.87
N THR A 304 -18.54 46.03 -35.20
CA THR A 304 -18.05 47.13 -36.06
C THR A 304 -18.97 48.36 -36.12
N LYS A 305 -20.28 48.20 -35.83
CA LYS A 305 -21.25 49.30 -35.66
C LYS A 305 -22.17 49.00 -34.46
N LEU A 306 -22.27 49.94 -33.52
CA LEU A 306 -23.13 49.84 -32.33
C LEU A 306 -24.48 50.53 -32.59
N THR A 307 -25.60 49.85 -32.35
CA THR A 307 -26.94 50.44 -32.39
C THR A 307 -27.30 51.13 -31.07
N ALA A 308 -28.27 52.06 -31.06
CA ALA A 308 -28.73 52.73 -29.83
C ALA A 308 -29.20 51.73 -28.75
N LYS A 309 -29.82 50.61 -29.16
CA LYS A 309 -30.20 49.51 -28.25
C LYS A 309 -28.97 48.76 -27.69
N ASP A 310 -27.91 48.62 -28.47
CA ASP A 310 -26.66 48.00 -28.01
C ASP A 310 -25.91 48.90 -27.02
N LEU A 311 -25.93 50.23 -27.20
CA LEU A 311 -25.37 51.21 -26.25
C LEU A 311 -26.10 51.18 -24.88
N ILE A 312 -27.44 51.07 -24.89
CA ILE A 312 -28.23 50.94 -23.66
C ILE A 312 -27.90 49.63 -22.94
N LYS A 313 -27.74 48.51 -23.66
CA LYS A 313 -27.33 47.23 -23.08
C LYS A 313 -25.91 47.30 -22.52
N LEU A 314 -24.99 47.96 -23.23
CA LEU A 314 -23.61 48.14 -22.79
C LEU A 314 -23.54 48.93 -21.49
N LYS A 315 -24.28 50.04 -21.38
CA LYS A 315 -24.41 50.81 -20.12
C LYS A 315 -24.95 49.95 -18.98
N LYS A 316 -26.06 49.22 -19.20
CA LYS A 316 -26.64 48.31 -18.19
C LYS A 316 -25.66 47.21 -17.74
N PHE A 317 -24.86 46.66 -18.65
CA PHE A 317 -23.85 45.66 -18.30
C PHE A 317 -22.67 46.27 -17.55
N LYS A 318 -22.27 47.49 -17.89
CA LYS A 318 -21.21 48.25 -17.20
C LYS A 318 -21.64 48.62 -15.78
N ASP A 319 -22.84 49.14 -15.59
CA ASP A 319 -23.39 49.47 -14.26
C ASP A 319 -23.44 48.23 -13.35
N LYS A 320 -23.86 47.08 -13.89
CA LYS A 320 -23.83 45.80 -13.14
C LYS A 320 -22.40 45.34 -12.86
N TYR A 321 -21.48 45.49 -13.81
CA TYR A 321 -20.07 45.15 -13.60
C TYR A 321 -19.47 45.98 -12.46
N ASP A 322 -19.70 47.30 -12.46
CA ASP A 322 -19.20 48.22 -11.42
C ASP A 322 -19.84 47.93 -10.05
N PHE A 323 -21.13 47.57 -10.01
CA PHE A 323 -21.77 47.08 -8.79
C PHE A 323 -21.07 45.85 -8.20
N TYR A 324 -20.79 44.85 -9.04
CA TYR A 324 -20.09 43.63 -8.60
C TYR A 324 -18.62 43.92 -8.23
N LEU A 325 -17.98 44.91 -8.86
CA LEU A 325 -16.62 45.35 -8.54
C LEU A 325 -16.56 46.01 -7.15
N ASN A 326 -17.46 46.95 -6.87
CA ASN A 326 -17.55 47.60 -5.55
C ASN A 326 -17.87 46.57 -4.45
N LYS A 327 -18.78 45.62 -4.74
CA LYS A 327 -19.08 44.52 -3.82
C LYS A 327 -17.86 43.62 -3.58
N GLN A 328 -17.03 43.40 -4.59
CA GLN A 328 -15.77 42.66 -4.45
C GLN A 328 -14.80 43.40 -3.51
N GLU A 329 -14.62 44.71 -3.69
CA GLU A 329 -13.75 45.52 -2.83
C GLU A 329 -14.19 45.50 -1.36
N GLN A 330 -15.50 45.61 -1.09
CA GLN A 330 -16.06 45.50 0.26
C GLN A 330 -15.82 44.11 0.88
N ILE A 331 -15.99 43.03 0.11
CA ILE A 331 -15.73 41.68 0.60
C ILE A 331 -14.24 41.49 0.91
N ILE A 332 -13.37 42.02 0.06
CA ILE A 332 -11.91 41.94 0.23
C ILE A 332 -11.47 42.72 1.46
N SER A 333 -11.95 43.96 1.65
CA SER A 333 -11.61 44.79 2.82
C SER A 333 -12.12 44.17 4.12
N ALA A 334 -13.35 43.65 4.16
CA ALA A 334 -13.90 42.94 5.32
C ALA A 334 -13.10 41.67 5.66
N LYS A 335 -12.71 40.88 4.65
CA LYS A 335 -11.85 39.70 4.85
C LYS A 335 -10.47 40.08 5.36
N LYS A 336 -9.83 41.14 4.81
CA LYS A 336 -8.53 41.65 5.27
C LYS A 336 -8.60 42.12 6.73
N ALA A 337 -9.64 42.89 7.10
CA ALA A 337 -9.85 43.33 8.49
C ALA A 337 -10.07 42.16 9.46
N LYS A 338 -10.88 41.16 9.07
CA LYS A 338 -11.11 39.94 9.88
C LYS A 338 -9.82 39.13 10.05
N GLN A 339 -9.00 39.06 9.00
CA GLN A 339 -7.71 38.37 9.04
C GLN A 339 -6.71 39.10 9.94
N LEU A 340 -6.65 40.44 9.87
CA LEU A 340 -5.79 41.27 10.69
C LEU A 340 -6.12 41.12 12.19
N LYS A 341 -7.41 41.15 12.57
CA LYS A 341 -7.85 40.86 13.96
C LYS A 341 -7.41 39.46 14.42
N LYS A 342 -7.51 38.45 13.54
CA LYS A 342 -7.09 37.08 13.84
C LYS A 342 -5.56 36.97 14.02
N ASP A 343 -4.79 37.76 13.28
CA ASP A 343 -3.33 37.77 13.39
C ASP A 343 -2.83 38.47 14.64
N GLN A 344 -3.43 39.60 15.01
CA GLN A 344 -3.16 40.28 16.28
C GLN A 344 -3.40 39.34 17.47
N LYS A 345 -4.55 38.65 17.50
CA LYS A 345 -4.85 37.65 18.55
C LYS A 345 -3.84 36.48 18.55
N ASN A 346 -3.42 36.03 17.37
CA ASN A 346 -2.41 34.97 17.25
C ASN A 346 -1.02 35.45 17.69
N LEU A 347 -0.67 36.72 17.48
CA LEU A 347 0.57 37.34 17.91
C LEU A 347 0.65 37.36 19.43
N GLU A 348 -0.41 37.83 20.11
CA GLU A 348 -0.49 37.81 21.57
C GLU A 348 -0.30 36.41 22.15
N LEU A 349 -0.97 35.40 21.57
CA LEU A 349 -0.84 34.00 22.00
C LEU A 349 0.59 33.47 21.80
N VAL A 350 1.27 33.90 20.74
CA VAL A 350 2.67 33.50 20.48
C VAL A 350 3.61 34.19 21.47
N ASN A 351 3.43 35.47 21.75
CA ASN A 351 4.22 36.23 22.72
C ASN A 351 4.07 35.65 24.14
N LYS A 352 2.84 35.35 24.58
CA LYS A 352 2.59 34.65 25.85
C LYS A 352 3.30 33.30 25.93
N ARG A 353 3.39 32.56 24.81
CA ARG A 353 4.11 31.28 24.75
C ARG A 353 5.63 31.47 24.75
N LEU A 354 6.16 32.52 24.11
CA LEU A 354 7.58 32.85 24.10
C LEU A 354 8.09 33.14 25.52
N ILE A 355 7.39 34.02 26.24
CA ILE A 355 7.72 34.35 27.63
C ILE A 355 7.77 33.09 28.50
N LYS A 356 6.77 32.20 28.39
CA LYS A 356 6.76 30.92 29.12
C LYS A 356 7.95 30.02 28.76
N LEU A 357 8.36 29.99 27.49
CA LEU A 357 9.48 29.17 27.03
C LEU A 357 10.84 29.75 27.44
N GLU A 358 10.98 31.07 27.41
CA GLU A 358 12.16 31.82 27.85
C GLU A 358 12.37 31.63 29.36
N ASN A 359 11.34 31.83 30.18
CA ASN A 359 11.40 31.57 31.63
C ASN A 359 11.81 30.11 31.93
N LYS A 360 11.29 29.15 31.16
CA LYS A 360 11.65 27.72 31.30
C LYS A 360 13.10 27.45 30.87
N TYR A 361 13.64 28.20 29.92
CA TYR A 361 15.01 28.11 29.47
C TYR A 361 15.98 28.75 30.46
N GLU A 362 15.66 29.93 30.99
CA GLU A 362 16.43 30.61 32.04
C GLU A 362 16.49 29.79 33.33
N SER A 363 15.35 29.27 33.80
CA SER A 363 15.29 28.36 34.96
C SER A 363 16.24 27.16 34.79
N TYR A 364 16.35 26.63 33.57
CA TYR A 364 17.29 25.53 33.27
C TYR A 364 18.75 25.99 33.28
N LEU A 365 19.07 27.15 32.71
CA LEU A 365 20.42 27.72 32.74
C LEU A 365 20.87 27.95 34.18
N ASN A 366 20.02 28.55 35.01
CA ASN A 366 20.28 28.80 36.43
C ASN A 366 20.51 27.48 37.19
N LYS A 367 19.76 26.42 36.88
CA LYS A 367 19.99 25.08 37.46
C LYS A 367 21.33 24.47 37.04
N GLN A 368 21.75 24.64 35.78
CA GLN A 368 23.08 24.19 35.31
C GLN A 368 24.21 25.01 35.94
N GLU A 369 24.02 26.31 36.09
CA GLU A 369 24.96 27.22 36.73
C GLU A 369 25.21 26.83 38.18
N LYS A 370 24.15 26.56 38.96
CA LYS A 370 24.26 26.04 40.34
C LYS A 370 25.05 24.72 40.39
N ILE A 371 24.77 23.77 39.49
CA ILE A 371 25.49 22.47 39.43
C ILE A 371 26.97 22.67 39.11
N ILE A 372 27.31 23.61 38.22
CA ILE A 372 28.68 23.88 37.82
C ILE A 372 29.44 24.63 38.91
N ASN A 373 28.81 25.63 39.54
CA ASN A 373 29.41 26.37 40.65
C ASN A 373 29.70 25.45 41.83
N ASN A 374 28.78 24.53 42.16
CA ASN A 374 29.02 23.49 43.17
C ASN A 374 30.20 22.56 42.79
N LYS A 375 30.38 22.26 41.50
CA LYS A 375 31.53 21.47 41.03
C LYS A 375 32.83 22.26 41.00
N LYS A 376 32.80 23.55 40.64
CA LYS A 376 33.94 24.47 40.71
C LYS A 376 34.41 24.63 42.16
N ALA A 377 33.49 24.82 43.11
CA ALA A 377 33.78 24.88 44.55
C ALA A 377 34.36 23.56 45.12
N LYS A 378 33.92 22.40 44.61
CA LYS A 378 34.53 21.10 44.96
C LYS A 378 35.92 20.89 44.35
N LEU A 379 36.21 21.52 43.21
CA LEU A 379 37.51 21.42 42.52
C LEU A 379 38.54 22.41 43.07
N SER A 380 38.12 23.61 43.49
CA SER A 380 39.01 24.59 44.14
C SER A 380 39.52 24.12 45.50
N LYS A 381 38.79 23.21 46.18
CA LYS A 381 39.23 22.56 47.42
C LYS A 381 40.28 21.44 47.20
N LYS A 382 40.64 21.09 45.96
CA LYS A 382 41.66 20.06 45.66
C LYS A 382 42.97 20.71 45.22
N ASN A 383 44.04 20.54 46.00
CA ASN A 383 45.40 20.99 45.66
C ASN A 383 45.93 20.28 44.40
N LYS A 384 45.84 20.93 43.23
CA LYS A 384 46.50 20.53 41.96
C LYS A 384 47.05 21.77 41.25
N SER A 385 48.07 21.57 40.42
CA SER A 385 48.78 22.65 39.70
C SER A 385 47.84 23.51 38.83
N LYS A 386 48.08 24.84 38.81
CA LYS A 386 47.21 25.86 38.19
C LYS A 386 46.83 25.52 36.73
N GLU A 387 47.79 25.04 35.93
CA GLU A 387 47.58 24.75 34.51
C GLU A 387 46.63 23.55 34.27
N LEU A 388 46.69 22.52 35.12
CA LEU A 388 45.75 21.38 35.10
C LEU A 388 44.35 21.79 35.58
N LEU A 389 44.27 22.73 36.53
CA LEU A 389 43.03 23.29 37.02
C LEU A 389 42.31 24.08 35.90
N ASP A 390 43.03 24.93 35.18
CA ASP A 390 42.51 25.73 34.07
C ASP A 390 42.06 24.86 32.90
N LYS A 391 42.84 23.82 32.57
CA LYS A 391 42.47 22.86 31.51
C LYS A 391 41.20 22.07 31.87
N LEU A 392 40.99 21.76 33.16
CA LEU A 392 39.78 21.09 33.66
C LEU A 392 38.57 22.04 33.73
N LEU A 393 38.78 23.31 34.09
CA LEU A 393 37.77 24.37 34.06
C LEU A 393 37.29 24.63 32.63
N LEU A 394 38.22 24.74 31.67
CA LEU A 394 37.91 24.85 30.24
C LEU A 394 37.14 23.61 29.73
N LYS A 395 37.48 22.41 30.21
CA LYS A 395 36.77 21.15 29.88
C LYS A 395 35.35 21.10 30.48
N LEU A 396 35.13 21.76 31.62
CA LEU A 396 33.81 21.88 32.26
C LEU A 396 32.95 22.94 31.57
N GLU A 397 33.54 24.05 31.14
CA GLU A 397 32.87 25.10 30.38
C GLU A 397 32.50 24.63 28.97
N THR A 398 33.39 23.90 28.30
CA THR A 398 33.05 23.22 27.04
C THR A 398 31.97 22.16 27.23
N LYS A 399 31.93 21.43 28.36
CA LYS A 399 30.81 20.55 28.72
C LYS A 399 29.52 21.31 29.03
N LYS A 400 29.57 22.51 29.63
CA LYS A 400 28.44 23.44 29.84
C LYS A 400 27.85 23.84 28.49
N GLN A 401 28.69 24.32 27.57
CA GLN A 401 28.29 24.68 26.21
C GLN A 401 27.74 23.48 25.43
N GLN A 402 28.34 22.29 25.55
CA GLN A 402 27.84 21.07 24.92
C GLN A 402 26.49 20.60 25.50
N LYS A 403 26.27 20.72 26.81
CA LYS A 403 24.99 20.36 27.45
C LYS A 403 23.89 21.40 27.16
N ALA A 404 24.23 22.69 27.14
CA ALA A 404 23.33 23.75 26.70
C ALA A 404 22.89 23.55 25.24
N ASN A 405 23.81 23.13 24.36
CA ASN A 405 23.49 22.76 22.97
C ASN A 405 22.71 21.43 22.85
N LYS A 406 22.82 20.51 23.82
CA LYS A 406 22.09 19.22 23.81
C LYS A 406 20.60 19.35 24.10
N LYS A 407 20.13 20.39 24.81
CA LYS A 407 18.68 20.63 25.01
C LYS A 407 18.07 21.33 23.79
N SER A 408 18.31 20.74 22.61
CA SER A 408 17.90 21.22 21.29
C SER A 408 16.41 21.53 21.21
N PHE A 409 15.58 20.82 21.98
CA PHE A 409 14.13 20.95 21.95
C PHE A 409 13.64 22.34 22.39
N VAL A 410 14.11 22.88 23.53
CA VAL A 410 13.66 24.19 24.05
C VAL A 410 14.17 25.34 23.17
N LYS A 411 15.44 25.27 22.73
CA LYS A 411 16.02 26.22 21.79
C LYS A 411 15.32 26.18 20.43
N SER A 412 14.93 24.98 19.96
CA SER A 412 14.13 24.82 18.74
C SER A 412 12.70 25.34 18.90
N SER A 413 12.07 25.19 20.06
CA SER A 413 10.72 25.71 20.30
C SER A 413 10.69 27.23 20.36
N ILE A 414 11.68 27.88 20.99
CA ILE A 414 11.84 29.33 21.02
C ILE A 414 12.09 29.89 19.61
N LYS A 415 13.05 29.30 18.88
CA LYS A 415 13.27 29.62 17.46
C LYS A 415 12.00 29.42 16.61
N ASN A 416 11.18 28.43 16.94
CA ASN A 416 9.94 28.15 16.24
C ASN A 416 8.87 29.20 16.47
N SER A 417 8.76 29.73 17.69
CA SER A 417 7.83 30.81 18.02
C SER A 417 8.31 32.18 17.52
N LEU A 418 9.61 32.48 17.55
CA LEU A 418 10.18 33.73 17.03
C LEU A 418 9.87 33.93 15.54
N ILE A 419 10.09 32.94 14.70
CA ILE A 419 9.79 33.08 13.26
C ILE A 419 8.28 33.09 12.98
N LYS A 420 7.45 32.50 13.86
CA LYS A 420 5.99 32.66 13.76
C LYS A 420 5.59 34.09 14.11
N GLN A 421 6.27 34.72 15.07
CA GLN A 421 6.10 36.12 15.45
C GLN A 421 6.57 37.04 14.32
N GLU A 422 7.78 36.86 13.77
CA GLU A 422 8.29 37.63 12.61
C GLU A 422 7.32 37.60 11.43
N PHE A 423 6.77 36.42 11.10
CA PHE A 423 5.76 36.31 10.05
C PHE A 423 4.47 37.08 10.37
N LEU A 424 3.99 37.01 11.62
CA LEU A 424 2.77 37.71 12.02
C LEU A 424 2.98 39.23 12.04
N LEU A 425 4.15 39.71 12.50
CA LEU A 425 4.52 41.12 12.47
C LEU A 425 4.61 41.63 11.03
N ALA A 426 5.34 40.92 10.17
CA ALA A 426 5.45 41.29 8.76
C ALA A 426 4.07 41.32 8.06
N ARG A 427 3.13 40.45 8.45
CA ARG A 427 1.77 40.47 7.87
C ARG A 427 0.85 41.55 8.43
N ILE A 428 1.17 42.10 9.59
CA ILE A 428 0.45 43.23 10.19
C ILE A 428 0.99 44.55 9.61
N ASP A 429 2.28 44.64 9.30
CA ASP A 429 2.89 45.81 8.67
C ASP A 429 2.50 45.97 7.20
N SER A 430 1.79 47.05 6.88
CA SER A 430 1.37 47.40 5.52
C SER A 430 2.52 47.76 4.57
N ASN A 431 3.70 48.12 5.12
CA ASN A 431 4.86 48.59 4.37
C ASN A 431 5.88 47.49 4.02
N THR A 432 5.63 46.24 4.40
CA THR A 432 6.53 45.13 4.04
C THR A 432 6.40 44.77 2.57
N SER A 433 7.55 44.57 1.89
CA SER A 433 7.53 44.16 0.48
C SER A 433 6.90 42.78 0.33
N SER A 434 6.13 42.60 -0.75
CA SER A 434 5.42 41.35 -1.06
C SER A 434 6.34 40.12 -1.09
N GLU A 435 7.57 40.29 -1.56
CA GLU A 435 8.60 39.24 -1.56
C GLU A 435 9.04 38.81 -0.15
N ILE A 436 9.25 39.77 0.76
CA ILE A 436 9.63 39.47 2.15
C ILE A 436 8.48 38.73 2.84
N LEU A 437 7.25 39.15 2.59
CA LEU A 437 6.07 38.50 3.13
C LEU A 437 5.93 37.05 2.64
N GLU A 438 6.11 36.82 1.34
CA GLU A 438 6.02 35.50 0.72
C GLU A 438 7.12 34.55 1.24
N THR A 439 8.35 35.06 1.42
CA THR A 439 9.46 34.25 1.98
C THR A 439 9.21 33.86 3.44
N LEU A 440 8.65 34.76 4.26
CA LEU A 440 8.28 34.48 5.64
C LEU A 440 7.08 33.54 5.74
N GLU A 441 6.09 33.69 4.85
CA GLU A 441 4.94 32.80 4.76
C GLU A 441 5.38 31.37 4.41
N ASN A 442 6.27 31.23 3.42
CA ASN A 442 6.84 29.97 3.02
C ASN A 442 7.63 29.32 4.15
N LYS A 443 8.46 30.09 4.88
CA LYS A 443 9.16 29.61 6.08
C LYS A 443 8.19 29.11 7.16
N ASN A 444 7.05 29.77 7.37
CA ASN A 444 6.05 29.36 8.36
C ASN A 444 5.24 28.13 7.93
N LYS A 445 4.78 28.09 6.67
CA LYS A 445 4.08 26.95 6.05
C LYS A 445 4.92 25.69 6.12
N GLN A 446 6.19 25.77 5.72
CA GLN A 446 7.14 24.67 5.78
C GLN A 446 7.22 24.07 7.19
N ARG A 447 7.30 24.90 8.24
CA ARG A 447 7.39 24.42 9.63
C ARG A 447 6.16 23.67 10.09
N ARG A 448 4.98 24.14 9.70
CA ARG A 448 3.72 23.44 10.01
C ARG A 448 3.74 22.05 9.38
N ILE A 449 4.14 21.97 8.11
CA ILE A 449 4.26 20.70 7.39
C ILE A 449 5.25 19.76 8.09
N PHE A 450 6.45 20.21 8.46
CA PHE A 450 7.42 19.34 9.16
C PHE A 450 6.94 18.85 10.53
N LYS A 451 6.22 19.68 11.29
CA LYS A 451 5.64 19.25 12.58
C LYS A 451 4.58 18.18 12.38
N ILE A 452 3.68 18.39 11.42
CA ILE A 452 2.64 17.43 11.04
C ILE A 452 3.30 16.12 10.61
N ASN A 453 4.32 16.19 9.73
CA ASN A 453 5.03 15.01 9.26
C ASN A 453 5.68 14.21 10.40
N LYS A 454 6.26 14.89 11.40
CA LYS A 454 6.83 14.22 12.57
C LYS A 454 5.77 13.50 13.43
N ILE A 455 4.58 14.05 13.54
CA ILE A 455 3.47 13.41 14.28
C ILE A 455 3.01 12.16 13.54
N PHE A 456 2.74 12.27 12.23
CA PHE A 456 2.29 11.13 11.42
C PHE A 456 3.32 10.01 11.33
N THR A 457 4.62 10.33 11.22
CA THR A 457 5.67 9.30 11.24
C THR A 457 5.70 8.52 12.56
N ILE A 458 5.47 9.18 13.70
CA ILE A 458 5.34 8.50 15.00
C ILE A 458 4.09 7.61 15.01
N ILE A 459 2.95 8.11 14.53
CA ILE A 459 1.71 7.34 14.44
C ILE A 459 1.91 6.09 13.57
N PHE A 460 2.55 6.22 12.41
CA PHE A 460 2.83 5.09 11.52
C PHE A 460 3.70 4.03 12.19
N ILE A 461 4.76 4.43 12.91
CA ILE A 461 5.60 3.48 13.65
C ILE A 461 4.78 2.74 14.72
N ILE A 462 3.92 3.46 15.45
CA ILE A 462 3.05 2.86 16.49
C ILE A 462 2.05 1.90 15.85
N CYS A 463 1.40 2.27 14.74
CA CYS A 463 0.47 1.40 14.02
C CYS A 463 1.16 0.13 13.50
N SER A 464 2.37 0.24 12.94
CA SER A 464 3.12 -0.94 12.49
C SER A 464 3.50 -1.87 13.64
N LEU A 465 3.91 -1.33 14.78
CA LEU A 465 4.22 -2.13 15.97
C LEU A 465 2.97 -2.81 16.54
N LEU A 466 1.86 -2.09 16.66
CA LEU A 466 0.59 -2.65 17.12
C LEU A 466 0.07 -3.75 16.19
N GLY A 467 0.14 -3.53 14.87
CA GLY A 467 -0.25 -4.53 13.87
C GLY A 467 0.62 -5.79 13.96
N ALA A 468 1.92 -5.65 14.16
CA ALA A 468 2.83 -6.79 14.37
C ALA A 468 2.51 -7.55 15.66
N ILE A 469 2.26 -6.85 16.78
CA ILE A 469 1.90 -7.49 18.06
C ILE A 469 0.59 -8.25 17.94
N ILE A 470 -0.45 -7.64 17.37
CA ILE A 470 -1.77 -8.28 17.18
C ILE A 470 -1.67 -9.44 16.19
N GLY A 471 -0.89 -9.27 15.11
CA GLY A 471 -0.65 -10.32 14.11
C GLY A 471 0.02 -11.55 14.70
N VAL A 472 1.01 -11.39 15.59
CA VAL A 472 1.69 -12.52 16.25
C VAL A 472 0.82 -13.14 17.36
N THR A 473 0.10 -12.32 18.13
CA THR A 473 -0.65 -12.80 19.31
C THR A 473 -2.01 -13.41 18.97
N ILE A 474 -2.73 -12.85 17.99
CA ILE A 474 -4.10 -13.25 17.67
C ILE A 474 -4.23 -13.73 16.22
N GLY A 475 -3.33 -13.34 15.32
CA GLY A 475 -3.41 -13.69 13.90
C GLY A 475 -4.39 -12.83 13.10
N PRO A 476 -4.30 -12.87 11.75
CA PRO A 476 -5.27 -12.23 10.86
C PRO A 476 -6.67 -12.84 10.99
N ASN A 477 -7.70 -12.07 10.67
CA ASN A 477 -9.07 -12.58 10.60
C ASN A 477 -9.28 -13.24 9.22
N TYR A 478 -8.98 -14.53 9.08
CA TYR A 478 -9.16 -15.25 7.81
C TYR A 478 -10.64 -15.47 7.50
N ASN A 479 -11.03 -15.23 6.24
CA ASN A 479 -12.35 -15.65 5.75
C ASN A 479 -12.37 -17.18 5.56
N SER A 480 -13.56 -17.76 5.43
CA SER A 480 -13.83 -19.20 5.21
C SER A 480 -13.01 -19.82 4.07
N SER A 481 -12.56 -19.03 3.11
CA SER A 481 -11.70 -19.46 2.00
C SER A 481 -10.24 -19.78 2.38
N PHE A 482 -9.73 -19.33 3.55
CA PHE A 482 -8.32 -19.50 3.97
C PHE A 482 -8.11 -20.36 5.20
N GLY A 483 -9.19 -20.74 5.89
CA GLY A 483 -9.14 -21.46 7.15
C GLY A 483 -9.20 -22.97 6.99
N LYS A 484 -8.56 -23.72 7.92
CA LYS A 484 -9.03 -25.08 8.20
C LYS A 484 -10.45 -24.95 8.75
N SER A 485 -11.41 -25.64 8.14
CA SER A 485 -12.73 -25.79 8.72
C SER A 485 -12.97 -27.23 9.12
N TYR A 486 -13.57 -27.42 10.27
CA TYR A 486 -14.07 -28.72 10.68
C TYR A 486 -15.58 -28.72 10.49
N SER A 487 -16.11 -29.73 9.81
CA SER A 487 -17.54 -29.91 9.70
C SER A 487 -17.91 -31.21 10.38
N VAL A 488 -18.78 -31.14 11.39
CA VAL A 488 -19.39 -32.30 12.03
C VAL A 488 -20.81 -32.39 11.51
N ILE A 489 -21.16 -33.44 10.77
CA ILE A 489 -22.46 -33.58 10.11
C ILE A 489 -23.14 -34.85 10.63
N ALA A 490 -24.29 -34.71 11.27
CA ALA A 490 -25.20 -35.82 11.50
C ALA A 490 -26.16 -35.94 10.32
N TYR A 491 -26.40 -37.16 9.85
CA TYR A 491 -27.27 -37.41 8.71
C TYR A 491 -28.16 -38.63 8.92
N GLY A 492 -29.21 -38.71 8.10
CA GLY A 492 -30.16 -39.80 8.07
C GLY A 492 -31.17 -39.77 9.20
N GLN A 493 -31.61 -40.95 9.62
CA GLN A 493 -32.66 -41.11 10.63
C GLN A 493 -32.34 -40.42 11.96
N LYS A 494 -31.05 -40.32 12.29
CA LYS A 494 -30.54 -39.61 13.46
C LYS A 494 -31.02 -38.15 13.58
N VAL A 495 -31.22 -37.45 12.46
CA VAL A 495 -31.75 -36.08 12.47
C VAL A 495 -33.23 -36.05 12.82
N ASN A 496 -33.99 -37.02 12.33
CA ASN A 496 -35.41 -37.17 12.66
C ASN A 496 -35.59 -37.56 14.12
N ASP A 497 -34.73 -38.45 14.65
CA ASP A 497 -34.73 -38.83 16.07
C ASP A 497 -34.41 -37.64 16.97
N ILE A 498 -33.48 -36.76 16.56
CA ILE A 498 -33.21 -35.50 17.28
C ILE A 498 -34.44 -34.60 17.30
N TYR A 499 -35.19 -34.50 16.20
CA TYR A 499 -36.42 -33.70 16.14
C TYR A 499 -37.52 -34.27 17.04
N GLU A 500 -37.79 -35.57 16.97
CA GLU A 500 -38.85 -36.23 17.74
C GLU A 500 -38.58 -36.16 19.25
N ASN A 501 -37.31 -36.25 19.65
CA ASN A 501 -36.89 -36.15 21.05
C ASN A 501 -36.71 -34.71 21.55
N LEU A 502 -36.80 -33.70 20.67
CA LEU A 502 -36.56 -32.31 21.04
C LEU A 502 -37.55 -31.80 22.09
N ASP A 503 -38.78 -32.31 22.10
CA ASP A 503 -39.80 -31.93 23.09
C ASP A 503 -39.53 -32.51 24.48
N GLU A 504 -38.97 -33.73 24.56
CA GLU A 504 -38.57 -34.33 25.84
C GLU A 504 -37.30 -33.67 26.39
N ALA A 505 -36.33 -33.47 25.51
CA ALA A 505 -35.12 -32.67 25.75
C ALA A 505 -35.42 -31.27 26.29
N ILE A 506 -36.40 -30.58 25.70
CA ILE A 506 -36.86 -29.27 26.15
C ILE A 506 -37.65 -29.42 27.46
N ARG A 507 -38.53 -30.39 27.66
CA ARG A 507 -39.28 -30.48 28.95
C ARG A 507 -38.40 -30.70 30.19
N ASN A 508 -37.24 -31.33 30.05
CA ASN A 508 -36.33 -31.62 31.16
C ASN A 508 -35.66 -30.38 31.79
N TYR A 509 -35.58 -29.23 31.11
CA TYR A 509 -35.03 -28.01 31.77
C TYR A 509 -35.89 -27.55 32.95
N LYS A 510 -37.19 -27.88 32.98
CA LYS A 510 -38.14 -27.46 34.02
C LYS A 510 -37.82 -28.09 35.39
N GLN A 511 -36.98 -29.13 35.42
CA GLN A 511 -36.55 -29.84 36.62
C GLN A 511 -35.37 -29.14 37.34
N TYR A 512 -34.74 -28.13 36.73
CA TYR A 512 -33.60 -27.43 37.33
C TYR A 512 -34.02 -26.36 38.33
N ASP A 513 -33.34 -26.31 39.47
CA ASP A 513 -33.64 -25.36 40.54
C ASP A 513 -33.31 -23.90 40.15
N LYS A 514 -34.37 -23.07 40.10
CA LYS A 514 -34.32 -21.62 39.83
C LYS A 514 -33.62 -20.82 40.93
N SER A 515 -33.29 -21.42 42.08
CA SER A 515 -32.53 -20.75 43.14
C SER A 515 -31.06 -20.51 42.73
N THR A 516 -30.49 -21.40 41.91
CA THR A 516 -29.09 -21.30 41.45
C THR A 516 -28.97 -20.43 40.19
N LYS A 517 -27.91 -19.61 40.09
CA LYS A 517 -27.64 -18.80 38.88
C LYS A 517 -27.64 -19.66 37.61
N ARG A 518 -26.96 -20.81 37.68
CA ARG A 518 -26.88 -21.78 36.58
C ARG A 518 -28.25 -22.40 36.24
N GLY A 519 -29.03 -22.77 37.25
CA GLY A 519 -30.38 -23.31 37.03
C GLY A 519 -31.32 -22.29 36.38
N ARG A 520 -31.27 -21.02 36.78
CA ARG A 520 -32.01 -19.94 36.08
C ARG A 520 -31.61 -19.80 34.62
N ASP A 521 -30.32 -19.80 34.33
CA ASP A 521 -29.83 -19.66 32.95
C ASP A 521 -30.25 -20.86 32.07
N ILE A 522 -30.26 -22.07 32.63
CA ILE A 522 -30.74 -23.30 31.96
C ILE A 522 -32.25 -23.23 31.70
N VAL A 523 -33.03 -22.78 32.68
CA VAL A 523 -34.49 -22.64 32.52
C VAL A 523 -34.83 -21.57 31.47
N ASN A 524 -34.14 -20.43 31.48
CA ASN A 524 -34.31 -19.36 30.50
C ASN A 524 -33.92 -19.80 29.08
N MET A 525 -32.84 -20.55 28.94
CA MET A 525 -32.45 -21.19 27.68
C MET A 525 -33.57 -22.09 27.17
N GLY A 526 -34.07 -22.97 28.04
CA GLY A 526 -35.13 -23.91 27.74
C GLY A 526 -36.42 -23.27 27.25
N GLU A 527 -36.94 -22.29 28.00
CA GLU A 527 -38.15 -21.53 27.62
C GLU A 527 -37.96 -20.79 26.28
N TYR A 528 -36.74 -20.31 25.99
CA TYR A 528 -36.43 -19.68 24.72
C TYR A 528 -36.43 -20.68 23.57
N LEU A 529 -35.80 -21.84 23.73
CA LEU A 529 -35.75 -22.87 22.69
C LEU A 529 -37.12 -23.50 22.42
N GLU A 530 -37.98 -23.65 23.44
CA GLU A 530 -39.38 -24.07 23.30
C GLU A 530 -40.16 -23.10 22.39
N LYS A 531 -39.98 -21.78 22.58
CA LYS A 531 -40.57 -20.74 21.73
C LYS A 531 -40.03 -20.77 20.30
N VAL A 532 -38.71 -20.93 20.14
CA VAL A 532 -38.07 -21.02 18.81
C VAL A 532 -38.62 -22.23 18.06
N LYS A 533 -38.62 -23.42 18.68
CA LYS A 533 -39.14 -24.65 18.07
C LYS A 533 -40.60 -24.48 17.64
N SER A 534 -41.47 -24.02 18.55
CA SER A 534 -42.90 -23.80 18.25
C SER A 534 -43.11 -22.84 17.08
N SER A 535 -42.30 -21.77 17.00
CA SER A 535 -42.35 -20.83 15.88
C SER A 535 -41.91 -21.45 14.56
N GLN A 536 -40.89 -22.31 14.56
CA GLN A 536 -40.40 -22.95 13.34
C GLN A 536 -41.33 -24.10 12.89
N ASP A 537 -41.91 -24.84 13.82
CA ASP A 537 -42.95 -25.84 13.53
C ASP A 537 -44.18 -25.17 12.90
N ALA A 538 -44.61 -24.00 13.40
CA ALA A 538 -45.71 -23.24 12.81
C ALA A 538 -45.40 -22.75 11.38
N TYR A 539 -44.16 -22.35 11.11
CA TYR A 539 -43.71 -21.99 9.76
C TYR A 539 -43.70 -23.19 8.81
N MET A 540 -43.22 -24.36 9.25
CA MET A 540 -43.22 -25.56 8.42
C MET A 540 -44.64 -26.09 8.19
N LYS A 541 -45.52 -25.99 9.19
CA LYS A 541 -46.95 -26.30 9.06
C LYS A 541 -47.63 -25.44 8.01
N SER A 542 -47.35 -24.13 7.97
CA SER A 542 -47.91 -23.23 6.96
C SER A 542 -47.31 -23.45 5.57
N LYS A 543 -46.05 -23.89 5.49
CA LYS A 543 -45.38 -24.21 4.22
C LYS A 543 -45.87 -25.53 3.59
N LEU A 544 -46.12 -26.56 4.42
CA LEU A 544 -46.47 -27.91 3.98
C LEU A 544 -47.97 -28.25 4.11
N ASN A 545 -48.77 -27.37 4.70
CA ASN A 545 -50.22 -27.52 4.93
C ASN A 545 -50.62 -28.83 5.64
N LYS A 546 -49.70 -29.44 6.41
CA LYS A 546 -49.90 -30.68 7.16
C LYS A 546 -49.13 -30.62 8.48
N ASP A 547 -49.60 -31.36 9.47
CA ASP A 547 -48.86 -31.58 10.71
C ASP A 547 -47.77 -32.64 10.53
N TYR A 548 -46.67 -32.51 11.28
CA TYR A 548 -45.50 -33.39 11.17
C TYR A 548 -45.87 -34.89 11.30
N SER A 549 -46.78 -35.24 12.21
CA SER A 549 -47.25 -36.63 12.42
C SER A 549 -48.02 -37.20 11.22
N ASN A 550 -48.57 -36.34 10.37
CA ASN A 550 -49.41 -36.71 9.23
C ASN A 550 -48.63 -36.72 7.90
N LEU A 551 -47.30 -36.56 7.96
CA LEU A 551 -46.42 -36.62 6.80
C LEU A 551 -46.08 -38.07 6.45
N THR A 552 -46.59 -38.55 5.31
CA THR A 552 -46.33 -39.91 4.81
C THR A 552 -45.12 -39.98 3.87
N LYS A 553 -44.67 -38.84 3.32
CA LYS A 553 -43.49 -38.77 2.44
C LYS A 553 -42.20 -38.60 3.26
N PRO A 554 -41.19 -39.49 3.09
CA PRO A 554 -39.91 -39.38 3.79
C PRO A 554 -39.16 -38.06 3.50
N SER A 555 -39.27 -37.52 2.29
CA SER A 555 -38.64 -36.24 1.90
C SER A 555 -39.14 -35.06 2.74
N ASP A 556 -40.45 -34.97 2.92
CA ASP A 556 -41.11 -33.85 3.60
C ASP A 556 -40.82 -33.93 5.11
N LYS A 557 -40.79 -35.15 5.66
CA LYS A 557 -40.38 -35.41 7.05
C LYS A 557 -38.91 -35.02 7.28
N ASN A 558 -38.02 -35.41 6.38
CA ASN A 558 -36.59 -35.07 6.44
C ASN A 558 -36.34 -33.55 6.28
N GLN A 559 -37.09 -32.88 5.41
CA GLN A 559 -37.03 -31.42 5.24
C GLN A 559 -37.50 -30.68 6.49
N TRP A 560 -38.59 -31.13 7.13
CA TRP A 560 -39.09 -30.55 8.37
C TRP A 560 -38.08 -30.72 9.51
N ALA A 561 -37.63 -31.96 9.75
CA ALA A 561 -36.72 -32.26 10.84
C ALA A 561 -35.38 -31.50 10.71
N SER A 562 -34.75 -31.54 9.53
CA SER A 562 -33.50 -30.80 9.29
C SER A 562 -33.65 -29.29 9.47
N TYR A 563 -34.76 -28.69 9.01
CA TYR A 563 -35.02 -27.26 9.17
C TYR A 563 -35.17 -26.87 10.64
N VAL A 564 -36.04 -27.54 11.40
CA VAL A 564 -36.32 -27.18 12.79
C VAL A 564 -35.11 -27.45 13.69
N VAL A 565 -34.47 -28.62 13.56
CA VAL A 565 -33.26 -28.95 14.31
C VAL A 565 -32.13 -27.98 13.96
N GLY A 566 -31.94 -27.65 12.68
CA GLY A 566 -30.96 -26.66 12.22
C GLY A 566 -31.17 -25.28 12.84
N GLN A 567 -32.41 -24.78 12.88
CA GLN A 567 -32.71 -23.46 13.50
C GLN A 567 -32.51 -23.45 15.02
N VAL A 568 -32.89 -24.54 15.70
CA VAL A 568 -32.68 -24.67 17.15
C VAL A 568 -31.18 -24.67 17.46
N PHE A 569 -30.39 -25.44 16.72
CA PHE A 569 -28.93 -25.46 16.89
C PHE A 569 -28.29 -24.11 16.55
N LYS A 570 -28.80 -23.40 15.54
CA LYS A 570 -28.35 -22.04 15.21
C LYS A 570 -28.56 -21.06 16.37
N GLU A 571 -29.70 -21.13 17.06
CA GLU A 571 -29.98 -20.29 18.22
C GLU A 571 -29.12 -20.65 19.44
N ILE A 572 -28.85 -21.95 19.67
CA ILE A 572 -27.94 -22.42 20.72
C ILE A 572 -26.52 -21.83 20.53
N VAL A 573 -26.05 -21.79 19.28
CA VAL A 573 -24.75 -21.19 18.92
C VAL A 573 -24.79 -19.67 19.02
N ASN A 574 -25.79 -19.00 18.44
CA ASN A 574 -25.85 -17.53 18.44
C ASN A 574 -25.90 -16.93 19.85
N LYS A 575 -26.66 -17.54 20.76
CA LYS A 575 -26.80 -17.07 22.14
C LYS A 575 -25.77 -17.65 23.12
N ASN A 576 -24.83 -18.45 22.64
CA ASN A 576 -23.79 -19.06 23.47
C ASN A 576 -24.37 -19.89 24.64
N TYR A 577 -25.43 -20.63 24.39
CA TYR A 577 -26.02 -21.52 25.40
C TYR A 577 -25.17 -22.76 25.67
N VAL A 578 -24.22 -23.06 24.77
CA VAL A 578 -23.19 -24.11 24.92
C VAL A 578 -22.37 -23.94 26.21
N SER A 579 -22.21 -22.70 26.68
CA SER A 579 -21.44 -22.40 27.90
C SER A 579 -22.07 -22.89 29.21
N LEU A 580 -23.37 -23.25 29.20
CA LEU A 580 -24.13 -23.65 30.40
C LEU A 580 -23.96 -25.14 30.79
N TRP A 581 -23.23 -25.92 29.98
CA TRP A 581 -23.06 -27.36 30.13
C TRP A 581 -21.94 -27.76 31.12
N LYS A 582 -22.01 -28.97 31.70
CA LYS A 582 -21.23 -29.38 32.91
C LYS A 582 -19.71 -29.43 32.71
N ASN A 583 -19.25 -29.62 31.48
CA ASN A 583 -17.88 -29.31 31.08
C ASN A 583 -17.91 -27.95 30.35
N PRO A 584 -17.66 -26.82 31.05
CA PRO A 584 -17.63 -25.52 30.42
C PRO A 584 -16.42 -25.50 29.48
N VAL A 585 -16.65 -25.85 28.23
CA VAL A 585 -15.83 -25.35 27.15
C VAL A 585 -16.05 -23.85 27.23
N SER A 586 -15.10 -23.13 27.82
CA SER A 586 -15.19 -21.68 27.87
C SER A 586 -15.33 -21.23 26.42
N TYR A 587 -16.52 -20.75 26.07
CA TYR A 587 -16.88 -20.37 24.71
C TYR A 587 -15.84 -19.40 24.14
N SER A 588 -15.25 -18.57 25.02
CA SER A 588 -14.20 -17.62 24.68
C SER A 588 -12.81 -18.23 24.44
N LYS A 589 -12.50 -19.42 24.96
CA LYS A 589 -11.15 -20.02 24.91
C LYS A 589 -10.93 -20.91 23.68
N TYR A 590 -11.97 -21.61 23.21
CA TYR A 590 -11.89 -22.52 22.05
C TYR A 590 -12.64 -22.00 20.81
N PHE A 591 -13.60 -21.07 20.94
CA PHE A 591 -14.32 -20.45 19.82
C PHE A 591 -13.97 -18.98 19.62
N ARG A 592 -12.71 -18.72 19.27
CA ARG A 592 -12.42 -17.62 18.31
C ARG A 592 -12.85 -17.99 16.87
N ALA A 593 -13.30 -19.23 16.69
CA ALA A 593 -13.81 -19.81 15.47
C ALA A 593 -15.29 -19.44 15.27
N SER A 594 -15.67 -19.02 14.06
CA SER A 594 -17.08 -18.83 13.72
C SER A 594 -17.70 -20.19 13.43
N VAL A 595 -18.80 -20.49 14.12
CA VAL A 595 -19.58 -21.73 13.95
C VAL A 595 -20.82 -21.38 13.16
N ASP A 596 -20.94 -22.00 12.00
CA ASP A 596 -22.13 -21.93 11.17
C ASP A 596 -22.88 -23.26 11.27
N VAL A 597 -24.21 -23.21 11.25
CA VAL A 597 -25.05 -24.42 11.30
C VAL A 597 -25.58 -24.65 9.90
N ASP A 598 -25.14 -25.77 9.32
CA ASP A 598 -25.56 -26.24 8.02
C ASP A 598 -26.68 -27.27 8.17
N TYR A 599 -27.68 -27.25 7.31
CA TYR A 599 -28.74 -28.23 7.32
C TYR A 599 -29.36 -28.38 5.92
N GLY A 600 -29.90 -29.56 5.64
CA GLY A 600 -30.58 -29.86 4.40
C GLY A 600 -31.13 -31.28 4.40
N TYR A 601 -31.64 -31.72 3.26
CA TYR A 601 -32.30 -33.03 3.13
C TYR A 601 -31.84 -33.80 1.89
N ASP A 602 -30.72 -33.41 1.28
CA ASP A 602 -30.15 -33.98 0.05
C ASP A 602 -28.86 -34.79 0.33
N PHE A 603 -28.67 -35.26 1.56
CA PHE A 603 -27.48 -36.03 1.92
C PHE A 603 -27.52 -37.42 1.30
N VAL A 604 -26.41 -37.86 0.68
CA VAL A 604 -26.32 -39.15 -0.01
C VAL A 604 -25.52 -40.12 0.85
N ASP A 605 -26.16 -41.22 1.27
CA ASP A 605 -25.48 -42.31 1.98
C ASP A 605 -24.51 -43.03 1.05
N THR A 606 -23.27 -43.18 1.50
CA THR A 606 -22.19 -43.75 0.70
C THR A 606 -21.93 -45.21 0.96
N ASN A 607 -22.56 -45.82 1.95
CA ASN A 607 -22.38 -47.24 2.26
C ASN A 607 -23.34 -48.15 1.46
N ASN A 608 -24.37 -47.58 0.84
CA ASN A 608 -25.32 -48.29 -0.02
C ASN A 608 -24.98 -48.13 -1.51
N GLN A 609 -24.91 -49.24 -2.25
CA GLN A 609 -24.62 -49.26 -3.70
C GLN A 609 -25.84 -48.92 -4.58
N ASN A 610 -27.04 -48.81 -4.00
CA ASN A 610 -28.26 -48.42 -4.71
C ASN A 610 -28.42 -46.88 -4.69
N LEU A 611 -28.30 -46.27 -5.87
CA LEU A 611 -28.39 -44.82 -6.10
C LEU A 611 -29.85 -44.28 -6.22
N ASP A 612 -30.84 -45.17 -6.25
CA ASP A 612 -32.25 -44.83 -6.48
C ASP A 612 -33.01 -44.52 -5.17
N HIS A 613 -32.70 -43.37 -4.56
CA HIS A 613 -33.41 -42.75 -3.43
C HIS A 613 -32.92 -43.15 -2.03
N LYS A 614 -32.38 -42.16 -1.33
CA LYS A 614 -33.08 -41.51 -0.20
C LYS A 614 -32.38 -40.18 0.08
N GLN A 615 -33.09 -39.08 -0.18
CA GLN A 615 -32.75 -37.74 0.28
C GLN A 615 -32.72 -37.75 1.81
N LEU A 616 -31.54 -37.90 2.42
CA LEU A 616 -31.39 -37.97 3.87
C LEU A 616 -31.30 -36.56 4.46
N ALA A 617 -32.03 -36.34 5.55
CA ALA A 617 -31.85 -35.17 6.39
C ALA A 617 -30.39 -35.12 6.89
N TYR A 618 -29.78 -33.94 6.87
CA TYR A 618 -28.52 -33.69 7.57
C TYR A 618 -28.60 -32.36 8.33
N VAL A 619 -27.90 -32.34 9.46
CA VAL A 619 -27.61 -31.13 10.22
C VAL A 619 -26.16 -31.20 10.62
N GLY A 620 -25.41 -30.13 10.43
CA GLY A 620 -23.99 -30.09 10.71
C GLY A 620 -23.54 -28.77 11.29
N PHE A 621 -22.46 -28.82 12.07
CA PHE A 621 -21.74 -27.65 12.54
C PHE A 621 -20.49 -27.46 11.69
N ARG A 622 -20.42 -26.34 10.97
CA ARG A 622 -19.24 -25.91 10.23
C ARG A 622 -18.46 -24.91 11.08
N ILE A 623 -17.25 -25.28 11.45
CA ILE A 623 -16.41 -24.57 12.41
C ILE A 623 -15.23 -24.00 11.63
N ILE A 624 -15.20 -22.69 11.46
CA ILE A 624 -14.18 -21.99 10.65
C ILE A 624 -13.14 -21.37 11.57
N ASN A 625 -11.85 -21.48 11.24
CA ASN A 625 -10.71 -20.95 12.02
C ASN A 625 -10.46 -21.62 13.38
N ALA A 626 -10.87 -22.88 13.56
CA ALA A 626 -10.50 -23.63 14.75
C ALA A 626 -9.02 -24.07 14.68
N GLN A 627 -8.28 -23.80 15.76
CA GLN A 627 -6.86 -24.14 15.87
C GLN A 627 -6.61 -25.59 16.31
N ASP A 628 -7.64 -26.27 16.84
CA ASP A 628 -7.50 -27.55 17.53
C ASP A 628 -8.59 -28.55 17.11
N ASN A 629 -8.18 -29.76 16.73
CA ASN A 629 -9.07 -30.84 16.34
C ASN A 629 -9.96 -31.33 17.49
N ARG A 630 -9.59 -31.06 18.76
CA ARG A 630 -10.41 -31.39 19.94
C ARG A 630 -11.81 -30.76 19.91
N ILE A 631 -12.00 -29.74 19.06
CA ILE A 631 -13.30 -29.10 18.86
C ILE A 631 -14.32 -30.01 18.18
N ILE A 632 -13.87 -30.97 17.37
CA ILE A 632 -14.71 -31.97 16.70
C ILE A 632 -15.44 -32.79 17.76
N ASN A 633 -14.70 -33.34 18.72
CA ASN A 633 -15.25 -34.12 19.84
C ASN A 633 -16.26 -33.35 20.70
N ILE A 634 -16.26 -32.02 20.64
CA ILE A 634 -17.25 -31.18 21.33
C ILE A 634 -18.56 -31.18 20.55
N PHE A 635 -18.52 -30.99 19.23
CA PHE A 635 -19.72 -30.99 18.37
C PHE A 635 -20.27 -32.38 18.08
N ASP A 636 -19.44 -33.40 18.03
CA ASP A 636 -19.89 -34.79 17.92
C ASP A 636 -20.84 -35.13 19.06
N LYS A 637 -20.56 -34.61 20.27
CA LYS A 637 -21.39 -34.78 21.46
C LYS A 637 -22.73 -34.04 21.41
N PHE A 638 -22.93 -33.08 20.50
CA PHE A 638 -24.25 -32.45 20.28
C PHE A 638 -25.23 -33.39 19.58
N PHE A 639 -24.71 -34.33 18.78
CA PHE A 639 -25.53 -35.26 17.99
C PHE A 639 -25.75 -36.61 18.69
N VAL A 640 -25.21 -36.82 19.89
CA VAL A 640 -25.43 -38.03 20.69
C VAL A 640 -26.59 -37.78 21.67
N LEU A 641 -27.60 -38.66 21.59
CA LEU A 641 -28.92 -38.61 22.20
C LEU A 641 -28.96 -38.25 23.72
N THR A 642 -27.86 -38.43 24.45
CA THR A 642 -27.86 -38.45 25.92
C THR A 642 -27.78 -37.08 26.60
N ASN A 643 -27.33 -36.02 25.93
CA ASN A 643 -26.96 -34.77 26.63
C ASN A 643 -28.07 -33.73 26.78
N LEU A 644 -29.18 -33.83 26.04
CA LEU A 644 -30.35 -32.99 26.34
C LEU A 644 -31.17 -33.56 27.51
N GLN A 645 -31.10 -34.87 27.75
CA GLN A 645 -31.85 -35.55 28.80
C GLN A 645 -31.07 -35.65 30.12
N ASN A 646 -29.74 -35.82 30.12
CA ASN A 646 -28.92 -35.83 31.34
C ASN A 646 -27.46 -35.38 31.06
N PRO A 647 -26.96 -34.29 31.64
CA PRO A 647 -25.59 -33.80 31.40
C PRO A 647 -24.49 -34.64 32.09
N ASP A 648 -24.78 -35.89 32.49
CA ASP A 648 -23.96 -36.68 33.42
C ASP A 648 -23.50 -38.06 32.94
N LEU A 649 -23.84 -38.52 31.73
CA LEU A 649 -23.41 -39.85 31.27
C LEU A 649 -22.77 -39.78 29.88
N ALA A 650 -21.43 -39.80 29.87
CA ALA A 650 -20.65 -40.18 28.71
C ALA A 650 -20.50 -41.71 28.72
N ILE A 651 -21.26 -42.40 27.87
CA ILE A 651 -20.99 -43.81 27.56
C ILE A 651 -20.45 -43.86 26.13
N ARG A 652 -19.36 -44.61 25.96
CA ARG A 652 -18.75 -44.97 24.67
C ARG A 652 -19.83 -45.50 23.72
N TYR A 653 -19.84 -44.99 22.49
CA TYR A 653 -20.56 -45.64 21.41
C TYR A 653 -19.55 -46.43 20.56
N ASP A 654 -19.82 -47.73 20.49
CA ASP A 654 -19.15 -48.68 19.62
C ASP A 654 -19.57 -48.45 18.18
N HIS A 655 -18.66 -48.71 17.25
CA HIS A 655 -18.74 -48.29 15.86
C HIS A 655 -19.31 -49.40 14.96
N ASP A 656 -20.36 -50.08 15.40
CA ASP A 656 -20.93 -51.21 14.66
C ASP A 656 -22.46 -51.11 14.61
N ASP A 657 -22.97 -50.42 13.60
CA ASP A 657 -24.29 -50.71 13.03
C ASP A 657 -24.14 -50.71 11.51
N ASN A 658 -23.78 -51.87 10.96
CA ASN A 658 -23.71 -52.15 9.52
C ASN A 658 -25.09 -52.20 8.85
N THR A 659 -26.11 -51.60 9.46
CA THR A 659 -27.48 -51.58 8.94
C THR A 659 -28.08 -50.20 9.19
N SER A 660 -28.28 -49.46 8.10
CA SER A 660 -29.16 -48.27 7.94
C SER A 660 -28.47 -46.89 7.91
N ALA A 661 -28.47 -46.30 6.70
CA ALA A 661 -28.54 -44.88 6.31
C ALA A 661 -28.66 -43.80 7.42
N SER A 662 -27.72 -43.76 8.36
CA SER A 662 -27.62 -42.74 9.40
C SER A 662 -26.22 -42.76 10.05
N GLY A 663 -25.71 -41.61 10.46
CA GLY A 663 -24.37 -41.52 11.05
C GLY A 663 -23.92 -40.11 11.41
N ILE A 664 -22.72 -39.98 11.97
CA ILE A 664 -22.02 -38.70 12.17
C ILE A 664 -20.72 -38.75 11.35
N ILE A 665 -20.50 -37.75 10.50
CA ILE A 665 -19.29 -37.62 9.69
C ILE A 665 -18.51 -36.39 10.15
N ASN A 666 -17.23 -36.64 10.41
CA ASN A 666 -16.27 -35.61 10.78
C ASN A 666 -15.40 -35.29 9.56
N LEU A 667 -15.67 -34.16 8.93
CA LEU A 667 -14.90 -33.66 7.82
C LEU A 667 -13.86 -32.66 8.32
N VAL A 668 -12.60 -32.94 8.06
CA VAL A 668 -11.53 -31.94 8.16
C VAL A 668 -11.35 -31.34 6.77
N ASN A 669 -11.96 -30.19 6.54
CA ASN A 669 -11.68 -29.40 5.36
C ASN A 669 -10.37 -28.63 5.60
N THR A 670 -9.25 -29.30 5.36
CA THR A 670 -8.01 -28.61 5.04
C THR A 670 -8.03 -28.35 3.54
N PRO A 671 -8.24 -27.11 3.08
CA PRO A 671 -8.00 -26.80 1.68
C PRO A 671 -6.52 -27.09 1.38
N TYR A 672 -6.26 -28.27 0.80
CA TYR A 672 -4.90 -28.77 0.51
C TYR A 672 -4.15 -27.80 -0.42
N THR A 673 -4.93 -27.02 -1.18
CA THR A 673 -4.47 -25.91 -2.01
C THR A 673 -4.21 -24.63 -1.21
N ALA A 674 -4.97 -24.25 -0.19
CA ALA A 674 -4.87 -22.89 0.38
C ALA A 674 -3.53 -22.57 1.04
N TYR A 675 -2.88 -23.50 1.76
CA TYR A 675 -1.58 -23.20 2.40
C TYR A 675 -0.44 -23.13 1.36
N GLY A 676 -0.49 -23.98 0.33
CA GLY A 676 0.39 -23.90 -0.83
C GLY A 676 0.16 -22.63 -1.65
N GLU A 677 -1.11 -22.27 -1.86
CA GLU A 677 -1.55 -21.05 -2.53
C GLU A 677 -1.13 -19.79 -1.76
N ILE A 678 -1.27 -19.73 -0.43
CA ILE A 678 -0.77 -18.61 0.39
C ILE A 678 0.74 -18.42 0.17
N LYS A 679 1.52 -19.51 0.19
CA LYS A 679 2.96 -19.46 -0.04
C LYS A 679 3.27 -18.98 -1.45
N ASN A 680 2.59 -19.52 -2.46
CA ASN A 680 2.76 -19.12 -3.86
C ASN A 680 2.41 -17.65 -4.05
N ILE A 681 1.27 -17.21 -3.52
CA ILE A 681 0.83 -15.82 -3.52
C ILE A 681 1.87 -14.91 -2.89
N ALA A 682 2.43 -15.29 -1.73
CA ALA A 682 3.47 -14.50 -1.07
C ALA A 682 4.76 -14.41 -1.90
N ILE A 683 5.17 -15.50 -2.55
CA ILE A 683 6.34 -15.53 -3.44
C ILE A 683 6.10 -14.64 -4.67
N ILE A 684 4.94 -14.78 -5.32
CA ILE A 684 4.58 -13.97 -6.50
C ILE A 684 4.54 -12.50 -6.13
N PHE A 685 3.93 -12.16 -4.98
CA PHE A 685 3.93 -10.80 -4.46
C PHE A 685 5.36 -10.28 -4.20
N GLY A 686 6.24 -11.09 -3.62
CA GLY A 686 7.65 -10.73 -3.43
C GLY A 686 8.39 -10.47 -4.76
N ILE A 687 8.19 -11.35 -5.75
CA ILE A 687 8.78 -11.22 -7.09
C ILE A 687 8.27 -9.97 -7.81
N THR A 688 6.95 -9.75 -7.79
CA THR A 688 6.32 -8.56 -8.40
C THR A 688 6.85 -7.26 -7.78
N LEU A 689 6.98 -7.21 -6.45
CA LEU A 689 7.54 -6.07 -5.75
C LEU A 689 9.00 -5.84 -6.13
N LEU A 690 9.80 -6.89 -6.19
CA LEU A 690 11.22 -6.80 -6.58
C LEU A 690 11.37 -6.30 -8.02
N ALA A 691 10.63 -6.88 -8.97
CA ALA A 691 10.65 -6.46 -10.36
C ALA A 691 10.24 -4.98 -10.52
N LEU A 692 9.24 -4.54 -9.75
CA LEU A 692 8.81 -3.16 -9.74
C LEU A 692 9.89 -2.21 -9.21
N LEU A 693 10.60 -2.60 -8.14
CA LEU A 693 11.75 -1.84 -7.63
C LEU A 693 12.89 -1.78 -8.65
N VAL A 694 13.21 -2.88 -9.32
CA VAL A 694 14.25 -2.93 -10.38
C VAL A 694 13.90 -2.00 -11.53
N TYR A 695 12.65 -2.04 -12.00
CA TYR A 695 12.19 -1.14 -13.06
C TYR A 695 12.35 0.33 -12.66
N ILE A 696 11.92 0.70 -11.44
CA ILE A 696 12.05 2.07 -10.96
C ILE A 696 13.52 2.49 -10.85
N LEU A 697 14.41 1.56 -10.45
CA LEU A 697 15.85 1.81 -10.37
C LEU A 697 16.47 2.12 -11.74
N ILE A 698 16.07 1.39 -12.79
CA ILE A 698 16.55 1.60 -14.16
C ILE A 698 15.98 2.90 -14.74
N ARG A 699 14.68 3.14 -14.54
CA ARG A 699 13.96 4.26 -15.19
C ARG A 699 14.21 5.61 -14.53
N PHE A 700 14.32 5.65 -13.20
CA PHE A 700 14.41 6.90 -12.44
C PHE A 700 15.81 7.13 -11.85
N LYS A 701 16.19 8.40 -11.64
CA LYS A 701 17.44 8.70 -10.92
C LYS A 701 17.36 8.13 -9.50
N TRP A 702 18.51 7.75 -8.94
CA TRP A 702 18.61 7.13 -7.61
C TRP A 702 17.87 7.90 -6.50
N THR A 703 17.78 9.23 -6.58
CA THR A 703 17.07 10.08 -5.61
C THR A 703 15.56 9.84 -5.61
N TYR A 704 14.98 9.63 -6.79
CA TYR A 704 13.56 9.28 -6.96
C TYR A 704 13.31 7.82 -6.57
N PHE A 705 14.20 6.91 -6.98
CA PHE A 705 14.10 5.48 -6.64
C PHE A 705 14.02 5.26 -5.14
N VAL A 706 14.96 5.82 -4.36
CA VAL A 706 14.99 5.61 -2.90
C VAL A 706 13.72 6.16 -2.23
N ALA A 707 13.22 7.31 -2.67
CA ALA A 707 11.99 7.89 -2.13
C ALA A 707 10.77 6.99 -2.44
N LEU A 708 10.64 6.52 -3.68
CA LEU A 708 9.51 5.71 -4.13
C LEU A 708 9.54 4.30 -3.50
N ALA A 709 10.71 3.66 -3.46
CA ALA A 709 10.91 2.34 -2.86
C ALA A 709 10.55 2.33 -1.37
N LEU A 710 11.01 3.32 -0.60
CA LEU A 710 10.73 3.41 0.83
C LEU A 710 9.24 3.65 1.08
N THR A 711 8.61 4.51 0.27
CA THR A 711 7.16 4.73 0.34
C THR A 711 6.38 3.45 0.05
N LEU A 712 6.74 2.69 -0.98
CA LEU A 712 6.04 1.44 -1.30
C LEU A 712 6.09 0.42 -0.18
N ILE A 713 7.30 0.15 0.33
CA ILE A 713 7.52 -0.79 1.43
C ILE A 713 6.71 -0.37 2.65
N LEU A 714 6.77 0.92 3.00
CA LEU A 714 6.06 1.43 4.16
C LEU A 714 4.53 1.38 3.99
N THR A 715 4.01 1.67 2.80
CA THR A 715 2.57 1.57 2.53
C THR A 715 2.09 0.14 2.73
N ILE A 716 2.77 -0.87 2.17
CA ILE A 716 2.36 -2.28 2.33
C ILE A 716 2.34 -2.66 3.81
N VAL A 717 3.40 -2.31 4.55
CA VAL A 717 3.51 -2.63 5.98
C VAL A 717 2.39 -1.97 6.77
N LEU A 718 2.09 -0.70 6.51
CA LEU A 718 1.03 0.02 7.20
C LEU A 718 -0.37 -0.50 6.87
N VAL A 719 -0.63 -0.80 5.60
CA VAL A 719 -1.91 -1.36 5.13
C VAL A 719 -2.15 -2.72 5.78
N SER A 720 -1.16 -3.61 5.71
CA SER A 720 -1.24 -4.94 6.33
C SER A 720 -1.43 -4.83 7.84
N SER A 721 -0.73 -3.89 8.49
CA SER A 721 -0.88 -3.65 9.93
C SER A 721 -2.30 -3.19 10.28
N LEU A 722 -2.88 -2.28 9.50
CA LEU A 722 -4.21 -1.73 9.77
C LEU A 722 -5.34 -2.71 9.43
N VAL A 723 -5.18 -3.54 8.39
CA VAL A 723 -6.07 -4.68 8.12
C VAL A 723 -6.15 -5.61 9.33
N ILE A 724 -5.00 -5.93 9.93
CA ILE A 724 -4.92 -6.79 11.13
C ILE A 724 -5.54 -6.09 12.35
N ILE A 725 -5.23 -4.80 12.58
CA ILE A 725 -5.76 -4.02 13.70
C ILE A 725 -7.29 -3.92 13.63
N PHE A 726 -7.84 -3.59 12.45
CA PHE A 726 -9.28 -3.43 12.24
C PHE A 726 -10.04 -4.74 12.01
N ARG A 727 -9.37 -5.89 12.09
CA ARG A 727 -9.99 -7.21 11.91
C ARG A 727 -10.72 -7.38 10.58
N VAL A 728 -10.20 -6.75 9.53
CA VAL A 728 -10.79 -6.87 8.18
C VAL A 728 -10.67 -8.33 7.73
N PRO A 729 -11.75 -8.97 7.23
CA PRO A 729 -11.70 -10.35 6.72
C PRO A 729 -10.68 -10.50 5.59
N VAL A 730 -9.77 -11.46 5.76
CA VAL A 730 -8.66 -11.75 4.84
C VAL A 730 -9.04 -12.94 3.97
N GLY A 731 -9.37 -12.64 2.71
CA GLY A 731 -9.71 -13.60 1.66
C GLY A 731 -8.78 -13.52 0.44
N ILE A 732 -9.13 -14.17 -0.68
CA ILE A 732 -8.29 -14.26 -1.89
C ILE A 732 -8.30 -12.87 -2.54
N GLU A 733 -9.41 -12.17 -2.34
CA GLU A 733 -9.73 -10.83 -2.78
C GLU A 733 -8.81 -9.78 -2.13
N ILE A 734 -8.16 -10.08 -0.99
CA ILE A 734 -7.27 -9.11 -0.35
C ILE A 734 -6.03 -8.83 -1.19
N LEU A 735 -5.57 -9.79 -1.99
CA LEU A 735 -4.41 -9.61 -2.86
C LEU A 735 -4.71 -8.56 -3.92
N SER A 736 -5.91 -8.64 -4.50
CA SER A 736 -6.46 -7.66 -5.43
C SER A 736 -6.50 -6.26 -4.83
N ALA A 737 -6.94 -6.15 -3.58
CA ALA A 737 -6.94 -4.88 -2.84
C ALA A 737 -5.52 -4.34 -2.64
N ILE A 738 -4.56 -5.17 -2.20
CA ILE A 738 -3.17 -4.74 -1.99
C ILE A 738 -2.53 -4.29 -3.30
N LEU A 739 -2.77 -5.00 -4.41
CA LEU A 739 -2.29 -4.62 -5.74
C LEU A 739 -2.86 -3.28 -6.21
N ALA A 740 -4.16 -3.06 -5.98
CA ALA A 740 -4.80 -1.78 -6.31
C ALA A 740 -4.20 -0.63 -5.48
N VAL A 741 -3.99 -0.85 -4.18
CA VAL A 741 -3.36 0.13 -3.27
C VAL A 741 -1.93 0.41 -3.69
N LEU A 742 -1.17 -0.60 -4.11
CA LEU A 742 0.17 -0.43 -4.64
C LEU A 742 0.18 0.40 -5.91
N SER A 743 -0.67 0.06 -6.86
CA SER A 743 -0.84 0.81 -8.11
C SER A 743 -1.14 2.28 -7.81
N PHE A 744 -2.12 2.54 -6.94
CA PHE A 744 -2.49 3.89 -6.49
C PHE A 744 -1.32 4.64 -5.83
N THR A 745 -0.56 3.97 -4.95
CA THR A 745 0.60 4.56 -4.27
C THR A 745 1.67 5.00 -5.27
N ILE A 746 1.97 4.16 -6.26
CA ILE A 746 2.99 4.45 -7.25
C ILE A 746 2.56 5.59 -8.16
N ILE A 747 1.32 5.55 -8.67
CA ILE A 747 0.72 6.62 -9.46
C ILE A 747 0.89 7.95 -8.74
N THR A 748 0.44 8.00 -7.48
CA THR A 748 0.48 9.20 -6.64
C THR A 748 1.91 9.71 -6.46
N CYS A 749 2.86 8.82 -6.14
CA CYS A 749 4.26 9.16 -5.95
C CYS A 749 4.95 9.67 -7.22
N VAL A 750 4.83 8.94 -8.33
CA VAL A 750 5.46 9.29 -9.62
C VAL A 750 4.98 10.67 -10.07
N LEU A 751 3.73 11.01 -9.81
CA LEU A 751 3.14 12.28 -10.21
C LEU A 751 3.62 13.46 -9.37
N PHE A 752 3.71 13.29 -8.05
CA PHE A 752 4.28 14.33 -7.17
C PHE A 752 5.75 14.58 -7.51
N LEU A 753 6.51 13.50 -7.69
CA LEU A 753 7.92 13.55 -8.04
C LEU A 753 8.14 14.09 -9.47
N GLY A 754 7.27 13.75 -10.41
CA GLY A 754 7.26 14.28 -11.77
C GLY A 754 7.05 15.78 -11.82
N LYS A 755 6.12 16.32 -11.01
CA LYS A 755 5.93 17.77 -10.86
C LYS A 755 7.17 18.43 -10.25
N GLY A 756 7.79 17.80 -9.26
CA GLY A 756 9.07 18.28 -8.70
C GLY A 756 10.18 18.31 -9.74
N LYS A 757 10.28 17.28 -10.59
CA LYS A 757 11.23 17.19 -11.69
C LYS A 757 11.02 18.31 -12.73
N SER A 758 9.77 18.62 -13.07
CA SER A 758 9.47 19.67 -14.07
C SER A 758 9.89 21.05 -13.57
N ILE A 759 9.64 21.37 -12.29
CA ILE A 759 10.05 22.65 -11.68
C ILE A 759 11.58 22.79 -11.62
N ILE A 760 12.30 21.69 -11.37
CA ILE A 760 13.76 21.71 -11.40
C ILE A 760 14.27 21.84 -12.85
N LYS A 761 13.64 21.17 -13.82
CA LYS A 761 14.07 21.23 -15.22
C LYS A 761 13.80 22.59 -15.89
N SER A 762 12.85 23.37 -15.38
CA SER A 762 12.48 24.67 -15.94
C SER A 762 13.45 25.80 -15.57
N LYS A 763 14.52 25.55 -14.80
CA LYS A 763 15.54 26.56 -14.46
C LYS A 763 16.85 26.28 -15.18
N ASP A 764 17.54 27.34 -15.60
CA ASP A 764 18.82 27.25 -16.30
C ASP A 764 19.99 26.94 -15.36
N ASN A 765 21.06 26.36 -15.90
CA ASN A 765 22.25 26.01 -15.11
C ASN A 765 22.91 27.23 -14.44
N LYS A 766 22.87 28.40 -15.05
CA LYS A 766 23.44 29.65 -14.48
C LYS A 766 22.66 30.10 -13.26
N THR A 767 21.34 30.21 -13.39
CA THR A 767 20.45 30.55 -12.26
C THR A 767 20.54 29.49 -11.15
N PHE A 768 20.76 28.22 -11.47
CA PHE A 768 21.06 27.21 -10.46
C PHE A 768 22.36 27.44 -9.70
N MET A 769 23.44 27.84 -10.38
CA MET A 769 24.73 28.11 -9.71
C MET A 769 24.62 29.29 -8.75
N GLU A 770 23.93 30.36 -9.13
CA GLU A 770 23.66 31.52 -8.27
C GLU A 770 22.83 31.13 -7.05
N MET A 771 21.76 30.34 -7.25
CA MET A 771 20.89 29.89 -6.15
C MET A 771 21.58 28.97 -5.14
N PHE A 772 22.68 28.32 -5.51
CA PHE A 772 23.41 27.36 -4.67
C PHE A 772 24.85 27.79 -4.33
N GLU A 773 25.23 29.03 -4.66
CA GLU A 773 26.62 29.51 -4.61
C GLU A 773 27.29 29.25 -3.25
N LYS A 774 26.61 29.61 -2.15
CA LYS A 774 27.12 29.41 -0.79
C LYS A 774 27.34 27.93 -0.44
N GLU A 775 26.48 27.04 -0.93
CA GLU A 775 26.65 25.59 -0.73
C GLU A 775 27.79 25.02 -1.57
N ILE A 776 27.92 25.50 -2.80
CA ILE A 776 28.94 25.10 -3.76
C ILE A 776 30.33 25.50 -3.25
N LEU A 777 30.49 26.73 -2.77
CA LEU A 777 31.73 27.24 -2.16
C LEU A 777 32.13 26.43 -0.93
N ALA A 778 31.20 26.19 -0.01
CA ALA A 778 31.47 25.38 1.19
C ALA A 778 31.88 23.93 0.84
N TYR A 779 31.26 23.35 -0.20
CA TYR A 779 31.63 22.02 -0.71
C TYR A 779 33.02 22.02 -1.38
N SER A 780 33.30 23.02 -2.21
CA SER A 780 34.60 23.20 -2.87
C SER A 780 35.73 23.33 -1.84
N ASN A 781 35.56 24.20 -0.83
CA ASN A 781 36.52 24.38 0.27
C ASN A 781 36.78 23.08 1.03
N LYS A 782 35.74 22.27 1.26
CA LYS A 782 35.89 20.94 1.87
C LYS A 782 36.72 19.98 1.00
N LYS A 783 36.59 20.06 -0.33
CA LYS A 783 37.35 19.20 -1.25
C LYS A 783 38.80 19.69 -1.40
N ALA A 784 39.01 21.00 -1.47
CA ALA A 784 40.33 21.64 -1.47
C ALA A 784 41.13 21.31 -0.20
N THR A 785 40.52 21.48 0.98
CA THR A 785 41.15 21.10 2.27
C THR A 785 41.48 19.61 2.35
N LYS A 786 40.65 18.73 1.78
CA LYS A 786 40.96 17.29 1.70
C LYS A 786 42.19 17.03 0.84
N HIS A 787 42.30 17.71 -0.30
CA HIS A 787 43.41 17.61 -1.23
C HIS A 787 44.72 18.10 -0.57
N GLN A 788 44.73 19.31 -0.03
CA GLN A 788 45.88 19.89 0.70
C GLN A 788 46.39 18.99 1.83
N VAL A 789 45.48 18.36 2.59
CA VAL A 789 45.88 17.42 3.65
C VAL A 789 46.43 16.11 3.08
N HIS A 790 45.89 15.60 1.96
CA HIS A 790 46.45 14.40 1.31
C HIS A 790 47.84 14.67 0.75
N GLU A 791 48.04 15.83 0.12
CA GLU A 791 49.32 16.28 -0.39
C GLU A 791 50.34 16.47 0.74
N LYS A 792 49.97 17.14 1.84
CA LYS A 792 50.83 17.22 3.04
C LYS A 792 51.20 15.84 3.58
N ILE A 793 50.25 14.90 3.66
CA ILE A 793 50.53 13.52 4.11
C ILE A 793 51.46 12.79 3.11
N TYR A 794 51.31 13.04 1.82
CA TYR A 794 52.18 12.48 0.79
C TYR A 794 53.61 13.04 0.91
N ASN A 795 53.75 14.36 1.03
CA ASN A 795 55.04 15.03 1.22
C ASN A 795 55.72 14.56 2.50
N LEU A 796 54.98 14.43 3.61
CA LEU A 796 55.51 13.84 4.85
C LEU A 796 55.98 12.39 4.67
N LYS A 797 55.30 11.58 3.84
CA LYS A 797 55.75 10.21 3.52
C LYS A 797 57.05 10.21 2.72
N VAL A 798 57.16 11.10 1.74
CA VAL A 798 58.37 11.26 0.92
C VAL A 798 59.53 11.75 1.78
N GLU A 799 59.30 12.75 2.62
CA GLU A 799 60.29 13.30 3.54
C GLU A 799 60.76 12.24 4.56
N TYR A 800 59.84 11.45 5.12
CA TYR A 800 60.19 10.31 5.97
C TYR A 800 61.05 9.29 5.21
N LYS A 801 60.71 8.95 3.95
CA LYS A 801 61.48 8.01 3.12
C LYS A 801 62.89 8.54 2.85
N ASN A 802 63.03 9.83 2.56
CA ASN A 802 64.31 10.49 2.32
C ASN A 802 65.15 10.60 3.60
N LYS A 803 64.57 11.05 4.71
CA LYS A 803 65.24 11.09 6.03
C LYS A 803 65.70 9.70 6.47
N LYS A 804 64.87 8.67 6.27
CA LYS A 804 65.25 7.27 6.52
C LYS A 804 66.44 6.84 5.66
N LYS A 805 66.43 7.14 4.35
CA LYS A 805 67.56 6.84 3.44
C LYS A 805 68.84 7.56 3.85
N ASN A 806 68.73 8.82 4.27
CA ASN A 806 69.87 9.62 4.73
C ASN A 806 70.45 9.14 6.07
N ILE A 807 69.61 8.74 7.03
CA ILE A 807 70.07 8.14 8.28
C ILE A 807 70.82 6.83 8.01
N ILE A 808 70.30 6.00 7.10
CA ILE A 808 70.99 4.77 6.66
C ILE A 808 72.33 5.11 6.01
N LYS A 809 72.37 6.13 5.14
CA LYS A 809 73.60 6.57 4.46
C LYS A 809 74.65 7.14 5.42
N GLN A 810 74.25 8.01 6.35
CA GLN A 810 75.13 8.60 7.37
C GLN A 810 75.71 7.53 8.32
N GLU A 811 74.91 6.54 8.73
CA GLU A 811 75.41 5.44 9.56
C GLU A 811 76.33 4.48 8.77
N LEU A 812 76.16 4.35 7.46
CA LEU A 812 77.07 3.58 6.61
C LEU A 812 78.42 4.29 6.38
N GLU A 813 78.37 5.62 6.19
CA GLU A 813 79.56 6.48 6.02
C GLU A 813 80.36 6.61 7.32
N GLN A 814 79.71 6.80 8.48
CA GLN A 814 80.40 6.83 9.78
C GLN A 814 81.10 5.52 10.18
N ASN A 815 80.78 4.40 9.51
CA ASN A 815 81.37 3.09 9.80
C ASN A 815 82.31 2.56 8.68
N ASN A 816 82.64 3.34 7.64
CA ASN A 816 83.50 2.91 6.52
C ASN A 816 83.05 1.60 5.81
N ILE A 817 81.75 1.35 5.68
CA ILE A 817 81.22 0.11 5.07
C ILE A 817 80.88 0.35 3.58
N LYS A 818 81.59 -0.32 2.65
CA LYS A 818 81.25 -0.33 1.21
C LYS A 818 79.83 -0.89 0.98
N SER A 819 79.08 -0.21 0.10
CA SER A 819 77.65 -0.40 -0.24
C SER A 819 77.16 -1.87 -0.28
N TRP A 820 77.94 -2.77 -0.89
CA TRP A 820 77.55 -4.18 -1.08
C TRP A 820 77.59 -5.03 0.21
N LEU A 821 78.45 -4.71 1.19
CA LEU A 821 78.58 -5.46 2.45
C LEU A 821 77.55 -5.05 3.53
N SER A 822 76.79 -3.99 3.29
CA SER A 822 75.82 -3.42 4.25
C SER A 822 74.74 -4.41 4.71
N LYS A 823 74.24 -5.29 3.82
CA LYS A 823 73.21 -6.30 4.16
C LYS A 823 73.71 -7.40 5.10
N ILE A 824 75.00 -7.73 5.03
CA ILE A 824 75.62 -8.81 5.82
C ILE A 824 76.02 -8.27 7.19
N VAL A 825 76.59 -7.06 7.25
CA VAL A 825 76.97 -6.41 8.52
C VAL A 825 75.75 -6.04 9.38
N PHE A 826 74.60 -5.72 8.78
CA PHE A 826 73.35 -5.42 9.51
C PHE A 826 72.81 -6.61 10.32
N LYS A 827 73.20 -7.84 9.98
CA LYS A 827 72.84 -9.06 10.72
C LYS A 827 73.76 -9.31 11.93
N LEU A 828 74.97 -8.76 11.94
CA LEU A 828 76.05 -9.16 12.86
C LEU A 828 76.35 -8.20 14.03
N LYS A 829 75.90 -6.94 14.02
CA LYS A 829 76.11 -6.00 15.16
C LYS A 829 74.81 -5.66 15.91
N GLN A 830 74.62 -6.27 17.08
CA GLN A 830 73.51 -5.98 18.01
C GLN A 830 73.50 -4.53 18.54
N ASN A 831 74.66 -3.90 18.74
CA ASN A 831 74.77 -2.55 19.30
C ASN A 831 74.41 -1.40 18.32
N LEU A 832 74.62 -1.57 17.01
CA LEU A 832 74.16 -0.61 15.99
C LEU A 832 72.63 -0.69 15.83
N LYS A 833 72.07 -1.89 15.94
CA LYS A 833 70.62 -2.16 15.87
C LYS A 833 69.84 -1.40 16.96
N LEU A 834 70.42 -1.22 18.16
CA LEU A 834 69.80 -0.49 19.28
C LEU A 834 69.80 1.04 19.09
N ARG A 835 70.90 1.65 18.61
CA ARG A 835 70.96 3.09 18.30
C ARG A 835 70.13 3.46 17.08
N PHE A 836 70.19 2.65 16.01
CA PHE A 836 69.34 2.79 14.83
C PHE A 836 67.87 2.64 15.22
N ASN A 837 67.51 1.62 16.03
CA ASN A 837 66.14 1.47 16.52
C ASN A 837 65.67 2.69 17.32
N LYS A 838 66.51 3.34 18.13
CA LYS A 838 66.10 4.49 18.95
C LYS A 838 65.80 5.72 18.08
N LYS A 839 66.72 6.12 17.20
CA LYS A 839 66.53 7.25 16.26
C LYS A 839 65.42 6.98 15.24
N HIS A 840 65.39 5.79 14.65
CA HIS A 840 64.36 5.39 13.70
C HIS A 840 62.97 5.29 14.37
N ASN A 841 62.87 4.75 15.59
CA ASN A 841 61.59 4.69 16.31
C ASN A 841 61.09 6.08 16.70
N GLN A 842 61.98 7.02 17.03
CA GLN A 842 61.60 8.39 17.33
C GLN A 842 61.09 9.11 16.07
N LEU A 843 61.82 9.02 14.96
CA LEU A 843 61.41 9.56 13.66
C LEU A 843 60.09 8.95 13.16
N TYR A 844 59.86 7.65 13.37
CA TYR A 844 58.60 6.98 13.06
C TYR A 844 57.46 7.39 13.99
N LYS A 845 57.73 7.60 15.29
CA LYS A 845 56.74 8.12 16.26
C LYS A 845 56.31 9.54 15.90
N ASP A 846 57.24 10.41 15.53
CA ASP A 846 56.99 11.81 15.15
C ASP A 846 56.20 11.88 13.84
N PHE A 847 56.63 11.14 12.81
CA PHE A 847 55.88 10.97 11.56
C PHE A 847 54.44 10.45 11.79
N LYS A 848 54.28 9.46 12.68
CA LYS A 848 52.96 8.90 13.01
C LYS A 848 52.11 9.90 13.80
N LEU A 849 52.71 10.73 14.65
CA LEU A 849 52.06 11.82 15.37
C LEU A 849 51.56 12.90 14.40
N GLU A 850 52.41 13.37 13.47
CA GLU A 850 52.05 14.37 12.47
C GLU A 850 50.97 13.87 11.50
N ILE A 851 51.04 12.61 11.05
CA ILE A 851 49.95 11.99 10.27
C ILE A 851 48.66 11.93 11.09
N LYS A 852 48.75 11.60 12.38
CA LYS A 852 47.58 11.52 13.26
C LYS A 852 46.97 12.90 13.48
N ASP A 853 47.78 13.94 13.62
CA ASP A 853 47.31 15.31 13.81
C ASP A 853 46.74 15.91 12.51
N ASN A 854 47.35 15.68 11.36
CA ASN A 854 46.77 16.03 10.05
C ASN A 854 45.46 15.26 9.77
N LYS A 855 45.36 13.99 10.16
CA LYS A 855 44.09 13.23 10.10
C LYS A 855 43.05 13.75 11.10
N LYS A 856 43.44 14.28 12.26
CA LYS A 856 42.53 14.94 13.22
C LYS A 856 42.02 16.26 12.65
N ILE A 857 42.87 17.07 12.04
CA ILE A 857 42.49 18.31 11.35
C ILE A 857 41.45 17.98 10.28
N LEU A 858 41.69 16.97 9.44
CA LEU A 858 40.73 16.50 8.44
C LEU A 858 39.40 16.05 9.05
N LYS A 859 39.41 15.28 10.15
CA LYS A 859 38.20 14.85 10.85
C LYS A 859 37.41 16.03 11.43
N HIS A 860 38.10 17.02 11.98
CA HIS A 860 37.49 18.21 12.55
C HIS A 860 36.88 19.10 11.46
N HIS A 861 37.65 19.39 10.40
CA HIS A 861 37.18 20.13 9.23
C HIS A 861 36.00 19.44 8.56
N LYS A 862 36.04 18.12 8.35
CA LYS A 862 34.94 17.34 7.74
C LYS A 862 33.65 17.39 8.57
N LYS A 863 33.75 17.46 9.90
CA LYS A 863 32.59 17.57 10.80
C LYS A 863 32.03 18.99 10.81
N HIS A 864 32.89 20.01 10.88
CA HIS A 864 32.50 21.43 10.83
C HIS A 864 31.88 21.80 9.48
N THR A 865 32.56 21.53 8.36
CA THR A 865 32.02 21.79 7.02
C THR A 865 30.73 21.01 6.75
N LYS A 866 30.55 19.78 7.27
CA LYS A 866 29.27 19.08 7.13
C LYS A 866 28.13 19.83 7.83
N ILE A 867 28.36 20.31 9.06
CA ILE A 867 27.38 21.09 9.82
C ILE A 867 27.10 22.43 9.13
N GLU A 868 28.14 23.09 8.64
CA GLU A 868 28.05 24.36 7.93
C GLU A 868 27.29 24.24 6.61
N ILE A 869 27.62 23.24 5.77
CA ILE A 869 26.88 22.92 4.55
C ILE A 869 25.42 22.60 4.90
N ASP A 870 25.15 21.79 5.93
CA ASP A 870 23.77 21.47 6.34
C ASP A 870 23.00 22.72 6.81
N LEU A 871 23.66 23.68 7.47
CA LEU A 871 23.08 24.95 7.93
C LEU A 871 22.80 25.92 6.77
N ILE A 872 23.78 26.13 5.89
CA ILE A 872 23.66 26.97 4.68
C ILE A 872 22.54 26.40 3.81
N ALA A 873 22.59 25.10 3.57
CA ALA A 873 21.65 24.43 2.70
C ALA A 873 20.23 24.29 3.31
N ASN A 874 20.09 24.38 4.63
CA ASN A 874 18.77 24.52 5.27
C ASN A 874 18.20 25.93 5.12
N ASN A 875 19.01 26.92 4.73
CA ASN A 875 18.56 28.28 4.48
C ASN A 875 18.20 28.55 3.01
N ASN A 876 18.67 27.74 2.06
CA ASN A 876 18.33 27.84 0.63
C ASN A 876 16.82 27.99 0.39
N THR A 877 16.42 29.04 -0.33
CA THR A 877 15.03 29.42 -0.62
C THR A 877 14.43 28.56 -1.74
N PHE A 878 15.21 28.20 -2.75
CA PHE A 878 14.73 27.45 -3.91
C PHE A 878 14.13 26.10 -3.52
N LEU A 879 14.88 25.27 -2.81
CA LEU A 879 14.43 23.93 -2.43
C LEU A 879 13.21 23.95 -1.49
N LYS A 880 13.04 25.04 -0.75
CA LYS A 880 11.87 25.25 0.11
C LYS A 880 10.65 25.60 -0.71
N GLU A 881 10.81 26.48 -1.69
CA GLU A 881 9.74 26.86 -2.59
C GLU A 881 9.30 25.65 -3.44
N THR A 882 10.26 24.88 -3.97
CA THR A 882 9.95 23.64 -4.70
C THR A 882 9.20 22.65 -3.81
N PHE A 883 9.58 22.50 -2.54
CA PHE A 883 8.86 21.65 -1.60
C PHE A 883 7.41 22.10 -1.43
N ILE A 884 7.19 23.39 -1.16
CA ILE A 884 5.86 23.93 -0.89
C ILE A 884 4.98 23.82 -2.13
N ASN A 885 5.51 24.10 -3.31
CA ASN A 885 4.78 24.02 -4.57
C ASN A 885 4.38 22.58 -4.89
N VAL A 886 5.31 21.62 -4.75
CA VAL A 886 5.01 20.20 -4.96
C VAL A 886 4.05 19.67 -3.89
N PHE A 887 4.22 20.07 -2.63
CA PHE A 887 3.35 19.65 -1.54
C PHE A 887 1.93 20.22 -1.69
N LYS A 888 1.78 21.50 -2.07
CA LYS A 888 0.47 22.13 -2.33
C LYS A 888 -0.25 21.43 -3.47
N PHE A 889 0.45 21.20 -4.58
CA PHE A 889 -0.07 20.43 -5.71
C PHE A 889 -0.51 19.02 -5.29
N GLY A 890 0.35 18.34 -4.54
CA GLY A 890 0.04 17.01 -4.04
C GLY A 890 -1.17 17.01 -3.12
N MET A 891 -1.27 17.93 -2.18
CA MET A 891 -2.35 18.00 -1.20
C MET A 891 -3.72 18.26 -1.86
N THR A 892 -3.81 19.22 -2.78
CA THR A 892 -5.08 19.53 -3.48
C THR A 892 -5.55 18.35 -4.31
N ARG A 893 -4.62 17.69 -5.01
CA ARG A 893 -4.93 16.54 -5.83
C ARG A 893 -5.32 15.34 -4.97
N SER A 894 -4.48 14.98 -4.00
CA SER A 894 -4.67 13.79 -3.17
C SER A 894 -6.02 13.84 -2.48
N PHE A 895 -6.46 15.00 -2.00
CA PHE A 895 -7.77 15.16 -1.38
C PHE A 895 -8.93 14.82 -2.33
N LEU A 896 -8.94 15.38 -3.54
CA LEU A 896 -10.01 15.13 -4.52
C LEU A 896 -10.06 13.67 -4.95
N VAL A 897 -8.90 13.10 -5.31
CA VAL A 897 -8.83 11.72 -5.78
C VAL A 897 -9.17 10.74 -4.65
N THR A 898 -8.66 10.98 -3.44
CA THR A 898 -8.95 10.12 -2.28
C THR A 898 -10.44 10.07 -1.97
N ILE A 899 -11.17 11.19 -2.07
CA ILE A 899 -12.63 11.22 -1.85
C ILE A 899 -13.36 10.33 -2.85
N ILE A 900 -13.04 10.46 -4.14
CA ILE A 900 -13.70 9.67 -5.20
C ILE A 900 -13.46 8.17 -5.00
N TYR A 901 -12.21 7.80 -4.71
CA TYR A 901 -11.87 6.40 -4.49
C TYR A 901 -12.45 5.82 -3.19
N ILE A 902 -12.54 6.62 -2.12
CA ILE A 902 -13.20 6.19 -0.88
C ILE A 902 -14.70 6.00 -1.11
N ALA A 903 -15.36 6.93 -1.81
CA ALA A 903 -16.78 6.81 -2.11
C ALA A 903 -17.07 5.50 -2.85
N TYR A 904 -16.26 5.16 -3.83
CA TYR A 904 -16.36 3.88 -4.54
C TYR A 904 -16.08 2.67 -3.64
N ALA A 905 -15.01 2.72 -2.84
CA ALA A 905 -14.67 1.60 -1.99
C ALA A 905 -15.70 1.37 -0.87
N LEU A 906 -16.39 2.42 -0.42
CA LEU A 906 -17.57 2.32 0.45
C LEU A 906 -18.73 1.61 -0.25
N ILE A 907 -18.99 1.96 -1.52
CA ILE A 907 -20.04 1.30 -2.31
C ILE A 907 -19.75 -0.20 -2.45
N LEU A 908 -18.50 -0.59 -2.70
CA LEU A 908 -18.13 -2.01 -2.72
C LEU A 908 -18.24 -2.68 -1.35
N ALA A 909 -17.73 -2.01 -0.31
CA ALA A 909 -17.67 -2.58 1.03
C ALA A 909 -19.07 -2.87 1.61
N PHE A 910 -20.03 -1.98 1.34
CA PHE A 910 -21.40 -2.09 1.84
C PHE A 910 -22.36 -2.70 0.83
N GLY A 911 -22.09 -2.56 -0.47
CA GLY A 911 -22.94 -3.07 -1.53
C GLY A 911 -22.83 -4.57 -1.74
N LEU A 912 -21.61 -5.13 -1.60
CA LEU A 912 -21.35 -6.56 -1.81
C LEU A 912 -20.67 -7.18 -0.60
N TYR A 913 -21.46 -7.82 0.28
CA TYR A 913 -20.98 -8.40 1.54
C TYR A 913 -19.84 -9.41 1.34
N SER A 914 -19.90 -10.21 0.27
CA SER A 914 -18.87 -11.21 -0.07
C SER A 914 -17.48 -10.59 -0.29
N ILE A 915 -17.41 -9.33 -0.69
CA ILE A 915 -16.16 -8.62 -1.04
C ILE A 915 -15.88 -7.46 -0.07
N ALA A 916 -16.62 -7.40 1.06
CA ALA A 916 -16.50 -6.33 2.04
C ALA A 916 -15.05 -6.16 2.54
N GLY A 917 -14.32 -7.27 2.74
CA GLY A 917 -12.92 -7.26 3.15
C GLY A 917 -12.00 -6.54 2.14
N MET A 918 -12.23 -6.73 0.84
CA MET A 918 -11.49 -6.05 -0.21
C MET A 918 -11.80 -4.54 -0.21
N GLY A 919 -13.09 -4.16 -0.18
CA GLY A 919 -13.53 -2.76 -0.14
C GLY A 919 -12.94 -1.99 1.05
N LEU A 920 -13.02 -2.57 2.26
CA LEU A 920 -12.42 -1.98 3.47
C LEU A 920 -10.90 -1.83 3.36
N THR A 921 -10.22 -2.84 2.80
CA THR A 921 -8.77 -2.78 2.58
C THR A 921 -8.38 -1.65 1.62
N ILE A 922 -9.17 -1.41 0.58
CA ILE A 922 -8.94 -0.31 -0.36
C ILE A 922 -9.14 1.05 0.30
N ILE A 923 -10.20 1.22 1.12
CA ILE A 923 -10.42 2.48 1.87
C ILE A 923 -9.20 2.80 2.73
N ILE A 924 -8.78 1.83 3.55
CA ILE A 924 -7.61 1.95 4.43
C ILE A 924 -6.37 2.25 3.59
N GLY A 925 -6.17 1.50 2.51
CA GLY A 925 -4.97 1.60 1.69
C GLY A 925 -4.83 2.90 0.91
N ILE A 926 -5.91 3.44 0.36
CA ILE A 926 -5.86 4.70 -0.38
C ILE A 926 -5.60 5.88 0.56
N LEU A 927 -6.20 5.88 1.75
CA LEU A 927 -5.91 6.87 2.80
C LEU A 927 -4.43 6.85 3.20
N ILE A 928 -3.89 5.67 3.49
CA ILE A 928 -2.48 5.52 3.88
C ILE A 928 -1.57 5.90 2.72
N ALA A 929 -1.83 5.41 1.51
CA ALA A 929 -1.03 5.70 0.32
C ALA A 929 -0.94 7.20 0.05
N SER A 930 -2.06 7.90 0.13
CA SER A 930 -2.17 9.36 0.01
C SER A 930 -1.33 10.09 1.07
N LEU A 931 -1.46 9.69 2.34
CA LEU A 931 -0.71 10.28 3.45
C LEU A 931 0.80 10.00 3.37
N VAL A 932 1.21 8.75 3.13
CA VAL A 932 2.61 8.34 3.03
C VAL A 932 3.28 9.03 1.84
N SER A 933 2.60 9.13 0.70
CA SER A 933 3.13 9.82 -0.49
C SER A 933 3.43 11.31 -0.20
N LEU A 934 2.56 12.01 0.53
CA LEU A 934 2.75 13.43 0.87
C LEU A 934 3.79 13.65 1.98
N ILE A 935 3.73 12.82 3.03
CA ILE A 935 4.47 13.04 4.27
C ILE A 935 5.89 12.45 4.22
N ILE A 936 6.10 11.43 3.40
CA ILE A 936 7.34 10.64 3.40
C ILE A 936 8.06 10.76 2.07
N ALA A 937 7.39 10.53 0.93
CA ALA A 937 8.06 10.55 -0.37
C ALA A 937 8.67 11.93 -0.69
N ILE A 938 7.88 13.01 -0.54
CA ILE A 938 8.33 14.37 -0.91
C ILE A 938 9.53 14.82 -0.04
N PRO A 939 9.50 14.75 1.31
CA PRO A 939 10.63 15.20 2.12
C PRO A 939 11.90 14.38 1.91
N ILE A 940 11.78 13.06 1.74
CA ILE A 940 12.92 12.18 1.47
C ILE A 940 13.54 12.53 0.12
N TRP A 941 12.71 12.68 -0.92
CA TRP A 941 13.18 13.06 -2.24
C TRP A 941 13.93 14.39 -2.21
N ILE A 942 13.39 15.44 -1.59
CA ILE A 942 14.06 16.75 -1.51
C ILE A 942 15.35 16.68 -0.70
N TRP A 943 15.37 15.92 0.38
CA TRP A 943 16.59 15.72 1.17
C TRP A 943 17.70 15.06 0.34
N LEU A 944 17.35 14.05 -0.47
CA LEU A 944 18.28 13.37 -1.37
C LEU A 944 18.71 14.27 -2.54
N GLU A 945 17.77 14.98 -3.15
CA GLU A 945 18.00 15.85 -4.30
C GLU A 945 18.89 17.03 -3.93
N LYS A 946 18.68 17.61 -2.74
CA LYS A 946 19.57 18.61 -2.14
C LYS A 946 21.00 18.11 -2.08
N LYS A 947 21.22 16.91 -1.54
CA LYS A 947 22.55 16.32 -1.40
C LYS A 947 23.20 16.04 -2.76
N ARG A 948 22.40 15.55 -3.72
CA ARG A 948 22.84 15.30 -5.09
C ARG A 948 23.28 16.60 -5.78
N MET A 949 22.45 17.65 -5.73
CA MET A 949 22.72 18.94 -6.37
C MET A 949 23.99 19.59 -5.83
N ILE A 950 24.15 19.65 -4.50
CA ILE A 950 25.37 20.20 -3.86
C ILE A 950 26.62 19.43 -4.31
N HIS A 951 26.54 18.10 -4.39
CA HIS A 951 27.68 17.29 -4.81
C HIS A 951 28.04 17.51 -6.28
N VAL A 952 27.05 17.50 -7.18
CA VAL A 952 27.26 17.65 -8.62
C VAL A 952 27.76 19.06 -8.97
N LEU A 953 27.06 20.10 -8.50
CA LEU A 953 27.43 21.49 -8.77
C LEU A 953 28.73 21.87 -8.05
N GLY A 954 28.86 21.49 -6.78
CA GLY A 954 30.07 21.70 -5.98
C GLY A 954 31.31 21.03 -6.58
N TYR A 955 31.16 19.83 -7.16
CA TYR A 955 32.27 19.18 -7.84
C TYR A 955 32.65 19.87 -9.16
N ARG A 956 31.65 20.23 -9.99
CA ARG A 956 31.91 20.95 -11.24
C ARG A 956 32.63 22.28 -10.99
N TYR A 957 32.17 23.05 -10.01
CA TYR A 957 32.79 24.31 -9.61
C TYR A 957 34.21 24.10 -9.06
N TYR A 958 34.41 23.07 -8.23
CA TYR A 958 35.74 22.70 -7.74
C TYR A 958 36.71 22.41 -8.90
N VAL A 959 36.29 21.63 -9.91
CA VAL A 959 37.13 21.29 -11.07
C VAL A 959 37.42 22.54 -11.92
N GLN A 960 36.41 23.38 -12.18
CA GLN A 960 36.59 24.62 -12.95
C GLN A 960 37.56 25.61 -12.29
N ASN A 961 37.55 25.67 -10.96
CA ASN A 961 38.45 26.54 -10.19
C ASN A 961 39.78 25.88 -9.82
N PHE A 962 39.92 24.56 -10.01
CA PHE A 962 41.20 23.85 -9.93
C PHE A 962 41.97 24.07 -11.24
N LYS A 963 42.42 25.31 -11.49
CA LYS A 963 43.51 25.52 -12.44
C LYS A 963 44.82 25.08 -11.76
N MET A 964 45.34 23.93 -12.19
CA MET A 964 46.71 23.49 -11.91
C MET A 964 47.72 24.36 -12.69
N ASN A 965 48.96 24.44 -12.19
CA ASN A 965 50.10 24.95 -12.96
C ASN A 965 50.15 24.27 -14.34
N GLN A 966 50.62 25.01 -15.35
CA GLN A 966 50.46 24.78 -16.80
C GLN A 966 50.89 23.41 -17.38
N GLU A 967 51.37 22.45 -16.58
CA GLU A 967 51.96 21.20 -17.07
C GLU A 967 51.01 19.99 -17.11
N GLU A 968 49.84 20.02 -16.46
CA GLU A 968 48.87 18.92 -16.53
C GLU A 968 47.52 19.41 -17.08
N GLN A 969 47.36 19.39 -18.41
CA GLN A 969 46.05 19.56 -19.05
C GLN A 969 45.22 18.29 -18.93
N ILE A 970 44.02 18.42 -18.38
CA ILE A 970 43.00 17.37 -18.41
C ILE A 970 42.29 17.44 -19.77
N ILE A 971 42.40 16.38 -20.57
CA ILE A 971 41.66 16.21 -21.82
C ILE A 971 40.27 15.65 -21.50
N ASN A 972 39.22 16.38 -21.88
CA ASN A 972 37.83 15.93 -21.74
C ASN A 972 37.60 14.61 -22.50
N GLY A 973 37.04 13.60 -21.83
CA GLY A 973 36.70 12.30 -22.41
C GLY A 973 37.65 11.14 -22.07
N ILE A 974 38.85 11.43 -21.53
CA ILE A 974 39.81 10.39 -21.13
C ILE A 974 39.83 10.17 -19.61
N ASN A 975 39.65 11.24 -18.83
CA ASN A 975 39.72 11.23 -17.35
C ASN A 975 38.38 11.44 -16.63
N ASP A 976 37.25 11.39 -17.35
CA ASP A 976 35.89 11.60 -16.82
C ASP A 976 35.22 10.30 -16.31
#